data_AF-A0A5P1D9T1-F1
#
_entry.id   AF-A0A5P1D9T1-F1
#
_cell.length_a   1.000
_cell.length_b   1.000
_cell.length_c   1.000
_cell.angle_alpha   90.00
_cell.angle_beta   90.00
_cell.angle_gamma   90.00
#
_symmetry.space_group_name_H-M   'P 1'
#
loop_
_entity.id
_entity.type
_entity.pdbx_description
1 polymer ?
#
loop_
_entity_poly.entity_id
_entity_poly.type
_entity_poly.pdbx_seq_one_letter_code
_entity_poly.pdbx_strand_id
1 'polypeptide(L)'
;MTPITHAQLDWDDQGRPHSRVFDDVYFSDQSGLEETRYVFLEQNRLQERFAALPAGGRLVIGETGFGTGLNFLCAWQLFEQHAVAGARLHFVSVEKYPLSHADLQRALALWPELQPLADQLLAQYIAIHQGFQRLVLDNGRVTLTLLIGDALEQLPQLDAQVDAWFLDGFAPAKNPDMWTAELFAELARLAAPGSTISTFTSTGWVRRLINAAGFKMKRTPGIGHKWEILRGEFLGWPADTPPPAKSKPWFARPPAIDGERHAMVIGAGLAGCATAASLAARGWRVSLLERHADLAQEASGNPQGVLYLKLSAHGTALSKLILSGFGYTRRLLEHLHRGVDWDGCGVLQLAFDAKEGQRQAQLAEAFAPGLLHLLDREQAQQQAGIQLAHGGLFFPEGGWVHPPSLCQWQATHPLIEVLTHHEALELDRLDDQWHARAGDRVLASASVVVLAGAAEIKRFSFSADMPLKRIRGQITRLAQTPASEALATVVCAEGYVAPARLGEHTLGASFDFNNQDLTPTLVEHTGNLEMLREISTDLLQRLGADRLAAEQLEGRAAFRCTSPDYLPIVGPLAEHGAFQQAYAVLGKDARQVPDTLCPWLPGLYLNSGHGSRGLVTAPLCGELLAAWLNDEPLPVPASVAEACHPNRFALRALVRGQAAVRKERG
;
A
#
# COMPACT_ATOMS: atom_id res chain seq x y z
N MET A 1 -6.08 19.57 4.06
CA MET A 1 -6.96 18.46 4.50
C MET A 1 -6.97 18.49 6.01
N THR A 2 -8.14 18.44 6.63
CA THR A 2 -8.24 18.34 8.08
C THR A 2 -7.72 16.96 8.51
N PRO A 3 -6.86 16.85 9.55
CA PRO A 3 -6.41 15.56 10.05
C PRO A 3 -7.60 14.68 10.42
N ILE A 4 -7.57 13.41 10.03
CA ILE A 4 -8.59 12.44 10.44
C ILE A 4 -8.41 12.14 11.93
N THR A 5 -9.50 12.25 12.69
CA THR A 5 -9.56 11.91 14.11
C THR A 5 -10.34 10.62 14.32
N HIS A 6 -10.07 9.92 15.42
CA HIS A 6 -10.89 8.78 15.82
C HIS A 6 -12.34 9.19 16.14
N ALA A 7 -13.24 8.21 16.10
CA ALA A 7 -14.61 8.36 16.55
C ALA A 7 -14.67 8.85 18.00
N GLN A 8 -15.58 9.78 18.29
CA GLN A 8 -15.86 10.24 19.65
C GLN A 8 -17.08 9.48 20.17
N LEU A 9 -16.85 8.54 21.08
CA LEU A 9 -17.86 7.61 21.54
C LEU A 9 -18.28 7.88 22.98
N ASP A 10 -19.58 7.72 23.24
CA ASP A 10 -20.12 7.41 24.56
C ASP A 10 -20.57 5.96 24.58
N TRP A 11 -20.55 5.35 25.76
CA TRP A 11 -20.92 3.96 25.95
C TRP A 11 -22.08 3.89 26.92
N ASP A 12 -23.15 3.19 26.55
CA ASP A 12 -24.28 3.00 27.45
C ASP A 12 -24.02 1.91 28.51
N ASP A 13 -24.98 1.73 29.41
CA ASP A 13 -24.91 0.74 30.51
C ASP A 13 -24.76 -0.71 30.02
N GLN A 14 -25.09 -0.97 28.75
CA GLN A 14 -24.96 -2.28 28.09
C GLN A 14 -23.66 -2.39 27.28
N GLY A 15 -22.80 -1.36 27.33
CA GLY A 15 -21.51 -1.33 26.65
C GLY A 15 -21.62 -1.11 25.14
N ARG A 16 -22.73 -0.54 24.64
CA ARG A 16 -22.90 -0.23 23.21
C ARG A 16 -22.38 1.17 22.87
N PRO A 17 -21.70 1.35 21.72
CA PRO A 17 -21.15 2.63 21.33
C PRO A 17 -22.21 3.55 20.71
N HIS A 18 -22.19 4.81 21.14
CA HIS A 18 -22.98 5.91 20.61
C HIS A 18 -22.06 7.01 20.08
N SER A 19 -22.30 7.46 18.86
CA SER A 19 -21.50 8.52 18.24
C SER A 19 -21.92 9.89 18.76
N ARG A 20 -20.99 10.63 19.40
CA ARG A 20 -21.25 12.02 19.81
C ARG A 20 -21.43 12.97 18.65
N VAL A 21 -20.73 12.71 17.54
CA VAL A 21 -20.72 13.60 16.37
C VAL A 21 -22.05 13.55 15.63
N PHE A 22 -22.66 12.36 15.53
CA PHE A 22 -23.89 12.14 14.78
C PHE A 22 -25.12 11.92 15.66
N ASP A 23 -24.93 11.88 16.98
CA ASP A 23 -25.96 11.62 17.98
C ASP A 23 -26.78 10.37 17.66
N ASP A 24 -26.10 9.27 17.31
CA ASP A 24 -26.72 8.03 16.84
C ASP A 24 -25.94 6.77 17.26
N VAL A 25 -26.65 5.63 17.29
CA VAL A 25 -26.05 4.32 17.62
C VAL A 25 -25.41 3.69 16.39
N TYR A 26 -24.37 2.87 16.60
CA TYR A 26 -23.71 2.14 15.50
C TYR A 26 -24.49 0.91 15.03
N PHE A 27 -25.36 0.34 15.89
CA PHE A 27 -26.20 -0.83 15.58
C PHE A 27 -27.40 -0.88 16.54
N SER A 28 -28.44 -1.63 16.18
CA SER A 28 -29.65 -1.80 16.99
C SER A 28 -29.36 -2.41 18.38
N ASP A 29 -30.15 -1.95 19.34
CA ASP A 29 -30.15 -2.30 20.75
C ASP A 29 -30.44 -3.78 21.08
N GLN A 30 -31.27 -4.48 20.29
CA GLN A 30 -31.72 -5.85 20.61
C GLN A 30 -31.26 -6.93 19.62
N SER A 31 -30.94 -6.56 18.37
CA SER A 31 -30.71 -7.52 17.27
C SER A 31 -29.64 -7.09 16.26
N GLY A 32 -28.60 -6.34 16.65
CA GLY A 32 -27.62 -5.78 15.69
C GLY A 32 -27.04 -6.82 14.70
N LEU A 33 -26.76 -8.03 15.17
CA LEU A 33 -26.20 -9.10 14.35
C LEU A 33 -27.24 -9.76 13.40
N GLU A 34 -28.47 -9.97 13.87
CA GLU A 34 -29.57 -10.46 13.01
C GLU A 34 -29.99 -9.42 11.97
N GLU A 35 -29.99 -8.15 12.35
CA GLU A 35 -30.27 -7.04 11.46
C GLU A 35 -29.22 -6.95 10.34
N THR A 36 -27.93 -6.98 10.69
CA THR A 36 -26.84 -7.03 9.69
C THR A 36 -27.00 -8.23 8.74
N ARG A 37 -27.25 -9.43 9.28
CA ARG A 37 -27.48 -10.64 8.47
C ARG A 37 -28.66 -10.48 7.52
N TYR A 38 -29.77 -9.92 7.99
CA TYR A 38 -30.95 -9.73 7.16
C TYR A 38 -30.77 -8.64 6.11
N VAL A 39 -30.36 -7.42 6.53
CA VAL A 39 -30.29 -6.23 5.69
C VAL A 39 -29.19 -6.34 4.66
N PHE A 40 -27.98 -6.77 5.07
CA PHE A 40 -26.80 -6.71 4.21
C PHE A 40 -26.47 -8.05 3.56
N LEU A 41 -26.53 -9.16 4.29
CA LEU A 41 -26.17 -10.47 3.73
C LEU A 41 -27.31 -11.07 2.89
N GLU A 42 -28.51 -11.22 3.46
CA GLU A 42 -29.64 -11.85 2.78
C GLU A 42 -30.13 -11.02 1.60
N GLN A 43 -30.29 -9.70 1.76
CA GLN A 43 -30.79 -8.87 0.65
C GLN A 43 -29.81 -8.72 -0.52
N ASN A 44 -28.51 -8.99 -0.32
CA ASN A 44 -27.53 -9.11 -1.40
C ASN A 44 -27.33 -10.56 -1.88
N ARG A 45 -28.08 -11.53 -1.32
CA ARG A 45 -28.02 -12.97 -1.63
C ARG A 45 -26.61 -13.55 -1.43
N LEU A 46 -25.88 -13.08 -0.43
CA LEU A 46 -24.46 -13.43 -0.30
C LEU A 46 -24.21 -14.91 -0.06
N GLN A 47 -25.10 -15.61 0.65
CA GLN A 47 -24.99 -17.05 0.85
C GLN A 47 -24.95 -17.81 -0.48
N GLU A 48 -25.93 -17.57 -1.36
CA GLU A 48 -26.02 -18.20 -2.68
C GLU A 48 -24.81 -17.84 -3.55
N ARG A 49 -24.40 -16.57 -3.51
CA ARG A 49 -23.28 -16.07 -4.33
C ARG A 49 -21.93 -16.63 -3.86
N PHE A 50 -21.70 -16.74 -2.56
CA PHE A 50 -20.49 -17.36 -2.01
C PHE A 50 -20.43 -18.85 -2.32
N ALA A 51 -21.55 -19.57 -2.17
CA ALA A 51 -21.62 -20.99 -2.52
C ALA A 51 -21.40 -21.25 -4.03
N ALA A 52 -21.74 -20.27 -4.88
CA ALA A 52 -21.53 -20.34 -6.33
C ALA A 52 -20.12 -19.92 -6.80
N LEU A 53 -19.27 -19.39 -5.91
CA LEU A 53 -17.91 -19.00 -6.30
C LEU A 53 -17.08 -20.23 -6.64
N PRO A 54 -16.41 -20.27 -7.82
CA PRO A 54 -15.45 -21.32 -8.12
C PRO A 54 -14.17 -21.13 -7.29
N ALA A 55 -13.33 -22.18 -7.24
CA ALA A 55 -11.96 -22.04 -6.73
C ALA A 55 -11.20 -20.98 -7.56
N GLY A 56 -10.52 -20.05 -6.90
CA GLY A 56 -9.90 -18.89 -7.54
C GLY A 56 -10.88 -17.76 -7.93
N GLY A 57 -12.18 -17.97 -7.73
CA GLY A 57 -13.21 -16.94 -7.86
C GLY A 57 -13.14 -15.91 -6.74
N ARG A 58 -13.72 -14.74 -6.98
CA ARG A 58 -13.73 -13.62 -6.03
C ARG A 58 -15.09 -12.95 -6.01
N LEU A 59 -15.49 -12.47 -4.84
CA LEU A 59 -16.58 -11.50 -4.69
C LEU A 59 -16.06 -10.24 -3.98
N VAL A 60 -16.41 -9.07 -4.51
CA VAL A 60 -16.05 -7.75 -3.98
C VAL A 60 -17.26 -7.08 -3.33
N ILE A 61 -17.21 -6.88 -2.02
CA ILE A 61 -18.21 -6.10 -1.27
C ILE A 61 -17.68 -4.68 -1.09
N GLY A 62 -18.51 -3.68 -1.40
CA GLY A 62 -18.27 -2.29 -1.09
C GLY A 62 -19.17 -1.84 0.06
N GLU A 63 -18.65 -1.00 0.96
CA GLU A 63 -19.40 -0.47 2.10
C GLU A 63 -19.14 1.02 2.31
N THR A 64 -20.17 1.72 2.78
CA THR A 64 -20.07 3.10 3.24
C THR A 64 -20.25 3.17 4.75
N GLY A 65 -19.18 3.46 5.51
CA GLY A 65 -19.17 3.45 6.98
C GLY A 65 -18.78 2.08 7.53
N PHE A 66 -17.52 1.92 7.92
CA PHE A 66 -17.02 0.66 8.52
C PHE A 66 -17.48 0.50 9.96
N GLY A 67 -17.52 1.60 10.71
CA GLY A 67 -17.90 1.63 12.11
C GLY A 67 -17.13 0.61 12.94
N THR A 68 -17.86 -0.33 13.53
CA THR A 68 -17.29 -1.41 14.38
C THR A 68 -16.78 -2.62 13.59
N GLY A 69 -16.96 -2.64 12.26
CA GLY A 69 -16.65 -3.78 11.40
C GLY A 69 -17.66 -4.93 11.47
N LEU A 70 -18.83 -4.74 12.10
CA LEU A 70 -19.84 -5.80 12.27
C LEU A 70 -20.28 -6.43 10.94
N ASN A 71 -20.60 -5.60 9.94
CA ASN A 71 -21.00 -6.07 8.61
C ASN A 71 -19.90 -6.86 7.92
N PHE A 72 -18.65 -6.39 8.02
CA PHE A 72 -17.48 -7.09 7.50
C PHE A 72 -17.32 -8.46 8.15
N LEU A 73 -17.37 -8.54 9.48
CA LEU A 73 -17.22 -9.80 10.21
C LEU A 73 -18.36 -10.78 9.92
N CYS A 74 -19.60 -10.30 9.79
CA CYS A 74 -20.73 -11.14 9.39
C CYS A 74 -20.55 -11.68 7.97
N ALA A 75 -20.13 -10.83 7.02
CA ALA A 75 -19.88 -11.24 5.65
C ALA A 75 -18.72 -12.24 5.55
N TRP A 76 -17.64 -12.03 6.33
CA TRP A 76 -16.53 -12.97 6.43
C TRP A 76 -16.98 -14.31 7.01
N GLN A 77 -17.71 -14.31 8.13
CA GLN A 77 -18.24 -15.54 8.73
C GLN A 77 -19.09 -16.34 7.73
N LEU A 78 -19.99 -15.68 7.00
CA LEU A 78 -20.81 -16.33 5.97
C LEU A 78 -19.97 -16.85 4.80
N PHE A 79 -18.93 -16.10 4.40
CA PHE A 79 -18.00 -16.53 3.36
C PHE A 79 -17.26 -17.80 3.76
N GLU A 80 -16.73 -17.90 4.98
CA GLU A 80 -16.06 -19.12 5.47
C GLU A 80 -16.99 -20.33 5.51
N GLN A 81 -18.27 -20.13 5.81
CA GLN A 81 -19.27 -21.20 5.89
C GLN A 81 -19.66 -21.77 4.52
N HIS A 82 -19.60 -20.98 3.46
CA HIS A 82 -20.20 -21.33 2.16
C HIS A 82 -19.24 -21.34 0.98
N ALA A 83 -18.16 -20.57 1.02
CA ALA A 83 -17.23 -20.49 -0.11
C ALA A 83 -16.29 -21.69 -0.17
N VAL A 84 -16.02 -22.16 -1.39
CA VAL A 84 -15.10 -23.28 -1.61
C VAL A 84 -13.65 -22.90 -1.28
N ALA A 85 -12.80 -23.92 -1.22
CA ALA A 85 -11.39 -23.66 -1.04
C ALA A 85 -10.78 -22.87 -2.22
N GLY A 86 -9.92 -21.89 -1.92
CA GLY A 86 -9.27 -21.02 -2.90
C GLY A 86 -10.14 -19.89 -3.45
N ALA A 87 -11.43 -19.80 -3.11
CA ALA A 87 -12.23 -18.59 -3.35
C ALA A 87 -11.73 -17.43 -2.46
N ARG A 88 -11.99 -16.19 -2.87
CA ARG A 88 -11.57 -14.97 -2.15
C ARG A 88 -12.73 -14.00 -1.90
N LEU A 89 -12.67 -13.32 -0.76
CA LEU A 89 -13.53 -12.18 -0.42
C LEU A 89 -12.68 -10.91 -0.39
N HIS A 90 -13.10 -9.90 -1.15
CA HIS A 90 -12.56 -8.55 -1.04
C HIS A 90 -13.63 -7.65 -0.45
N PHE A 91 -13.31 -6.99 0.65
CA PHE A 91 -14.19 -6.03 1.30
C PHE A 91 -13.54 -4.65 1.24
N VAL A 92 -14.24 -3.67 0.69
CA VAL A 92 -13.76 -2.29 0.58
C VAL A 92 -14.73 -1.41 1.34
N SER A 93 -14.27 -0.77 2.41
CA SER A 93 -15.13 0.09 3.24
C SER A 93 -14.51 1.47 3.38
N VAL A 94 -15.33 2.51 3.26
CA VAL A 94 -14.91 3.89 3.55
C VAL A 94 -15.32 4.30 4.95
N GLU A 95 -14.40 4.87 5.70
CA GLU A 95 -14.63 5.28 7.09
C GLU A 95 -13.97 6.64 7.36
N LYS A 96 -14.78 7.61 7.81
CA LYS A 96 -14.32 8.98 8.07
C LYS A 96 -13.77 9.13 9.49
N TYR A 97 -14.29 8.36 10.44
CA TYR A 97 -13.94 8.40 11.86
C TYR A 97 -13.63 6.99 12.37
N PRO A 98 -12.46 6.42 12.01
CA PRO A 98 -12.11 5.07 12.43
C PRO A 98 -12.08 4.97 13.96
N LEU A 99 -12.60 3.88 14.52
CA LEU A 99 -12.45 3.60 15.95
C LEU A 99 -10.96 3.46 16.31
N SER A 100 -10.60 3.83 17.55
CA SER A 100 -9.30 3.47 18.10
C SER A 100 -9.22 1.95 18.29
N HIS A 101 -8.02 1.39 18.42
CA HIS A 101 -7.86 -0.05 18.66
C HIS A 101 -8.61 -0.51 19.92
N ALA A 102 -8.51 0.26 21.01
CA ALA A 102 -9.19 -0.03 22.27
C ALA A 102 -10.73 0.04 22.15
N ASP A 103 -11.25 1.06 21.43
CA ASP A 103 -12.70 1.18 21.20
C ASP A 103 -13.22 0.06 20.29
N LEU A 104 -12.46 -0.30 19.26
CA LEU A 104 -12.79 -1.41 18.37
C LEU A 104 -12.82 -2.73 19.14
N GLN A 105 -11.82 -3.00 19.97
CA GLN A 105 -11.78 -4.19 20.83
C GLN A 105 -13.00 -4.23 21.77
N ARG A 106 -13.35 -3.11 22.40
CA ARG A 106 -14.52 -3.02 23.29
C ARG A 106 -15.82 -3.26 22.53
N ALA A 107 -15.98 -2.70 21.33
CA ALA A 107 -17.15 -2.90 20.50
C ALA A 107 -17.29 -4.36 20.06
N LEU A 108 -16.20 -4.97 19.60
CA LEU A 108 -16.19 -6.35 19.09
C LEU A 108 -16.51 -7.39 20.17
N ALA A 109 -16.17 -7.11 21.43
CA ALA A 109 -16.49 -7.98 22.57
C ALA A 109 -18.00 -8.18 22.80
N LEU A 110 -18.86 -7.36 22.19
CA LEU A 110 -20.32 -7.52 22.23
C LEU A 110 -20.82 -8.71 21.41
N TRP A 111 -20.00 -9.28 20.52
CA TRP A 111 -20.36 -10.41 19.66
C TRP A 111 -19.42 -11.60 19.84
N PRO A 112 -19.56 -12.38 20.94
CA PRO A 112 -18.72 -13.54 21.20
C PRO A 112 -18.70 -14.58 20.06
N GLU A 113 -19.79 -14.67 19.29
CA GLU A 113 -19.88 -15.55 18.12
C GLU A 113 -18.86 -15.21 17.03
N LEU A 114 -18.46 -13.95 16.92
CA LEU A 114 -17.52 -13.44 15.91
C LEU A 114 -16.08 -13.34 16.43
N GLN A 115 -15.83 -13.74 17.69
CA GLN A 115 -14.53 -13.52 18.35
C GLN A 115 -13.33 -14.04 17.55
N PRO A 116 -13.34 -15.25 16.93
CA PRO A 116 -12.19 -15.72 16.17
C PRO A 116 -11.82 -14.84 14.96
N LEU A 117 -12.82 -14.17 14.37
CA LEU A 117 -12.62 -13.25 13.25
C LEU A 117 -12.24 -11.85 13.75
N ALA A 118 -12.86 -11.43 14.85
CA ALA A 118 -12.54 -10.18 15.54
C ALA A 118 -11.08 -10.16 16.01
N ASP A 119 -10.56 -11.26 16.56
CA ASP A 119 -9.16 -11.37 17.00
C ASP A 119 -8.19 -11.19 15.84
N GLN A 120 -8.49 -11.78 14.67
CA GLN A 120 -7.69 -11.60 13.47
C GLN A 120 -7.74 -10.16 12.96
N LEU A 121 -8.93 -9.54 12.95
CA LEU A 121 -9.07 -8.12 12.59
C LEU A 121 -8.26 -7.22 13.53
N LEU A 122 -8.38 -7.43 14.86
CA LEU A 122 -7.66 -6.66 15.87
C LEU A 122 -6.15 -6.82 15.79
N ALA A 123 -5.66 -8.03 15.46
CA ALA A 123 -4.24 -8.28 15.22
C ALA A 123 -3.71 -7.53 13.98
N GLN A 124 -4.57 -7.29 12.98
CA GLN A 124 -4.23 -6.52 11.78
C GLN A 124 -4.59 -5.03 11.89
N TYR A 125 -5.32 -4.57 12.90
CA TYR A 125 -5.74 -3.17 13.04
C TYR A 125 -4.62 -2.29 13.63
N ILE A 126 -3.45 -2.31 12.99
CA ILE A 126 -2.21 -1.63 13.38
C ILE A 126 -1.82 -0.63 12.28
N ALA A 127 -1.31 0.54 12.66
CA ALA A 127 -0.91 1.61 11.73
C ALA A 127 -2.01 1.97 10.71
N ILE A 128 -3.23 2.19 11.21
CA ILE A 128 -4.40 2.60 10.43
C ILE A 128 -4.41 4.13 10.33
N HIS A 129 -3.96 4.65 9.19
CA HIS A 129 -3.86 6.08 8.92
C HIS A 129 -4.75 6.51 7.74
N GLN A 130 -4.85 7.83 7.53
CA GLN A 130 -5.59 8.42 6.42
C GLN A 130 -5.21 7.81 5.05
N GLY A 131 -6.22 7.63 4.19
CA GLY A 131 -6.07 7.05 2.86
C GLY A 131 -6.33 5.54 2.84
N PHE A 132 -5.75 4.86 1.86
CA PHE A 132 -6.04 3.44 1.61
C PHE A 132 -5.21 2.57 2.54
N GLN A 133 -5.86 1.71 3.31
CA GLN A 133 -5.25 0.77 4.25
C GLN A 133 -5.68 -0.65 3.90
N ARG A 134 -4.76 -1.43 3.31
CA ARG A 134 -5.01 -2.85 2.99
C ARG A 134 -4.61 -3.75 4.15
N LEU A 135 -5.53 -4.60 4.58
CA LEU A 135 -5.36 -5.65 5.58
C LEU A 135 -5.59 -7.00 4.88
N VAL A 136 -4.73 -7.97 5.18
CA VAL A 136 -4.78 -9.33 4.62
C VAL A 136 -5.09 -10.28 5.78
N LEU A 137 -6.17 -11.04 5.63
CA LEU A 137 -6.80 -11.86 6.67
C LEU A 137 -7.05 -13.27 6.12
N ASP A 138 -7.26 -14.25 7.01
CA ASP A 138 -7.43 -15.67 6.65
C ASP A 138 -6.41 -16.15 5.60
N ASN A 139 -5.12 -15.92 5.90
CA ASN A 139 -4.01 -16.33 5.03
C ASN A 139 -4.13 -15.85 3.56
N GLY A 140 -4.77 -14.70 3.32
CA GLY A 140 -4.92 -14.12 1.99
C GLY A 140 -6.26 -14.38 1.30
N ARG A 141 -7.16 -15.17 1.91
CA ARG A 141 -8.52 -15.38 1.37
C ARG A 141 -9.42 -14.19 1.54
N VAL A 142 -9.23 -13.43 2.62
CA VAL A 142 -10.02 -12.24 2.92
C VAL A 142 -9.11 -11.02 2.87
N THR A 143 -9.46 -10.07 2.02
CA THR A 143 -8.76 -8.78 1.91
C THR A 143 -9.71 -7.66 2.29
N LEU A 144 -9.37 -6.91 3.33
CA LEU A 144 -10.08 -5.69 3.72
C LEU A 144 -9.28 -4.48 3.24
N THR A 145 -9.91 -3.56 2.52
CA THR A 145 -9.34 -2.26 2.17
C THR A 145 -10.16 -1.17 2.83
N LEU A 146 -9.62 -0.57 3.89
CA LEU A 146 -10.22 0.56 4.57
C LEU A 146 -9.78 1.86 3.89
N LEU A 147 -10.74 2.64 3.41
CA LEU A 147 -10.51 3.97 2.86
C LEU A 147 -10.75 4.98 3.98
N ILE A 148 -9.68 5.39 4.65
CA ILE A 148 -9.79 6.30 5.79
C ILE A 148 -9.89 7.74 5.30
N GLY A 149 -11.10 8.31 5.33
CA GLY A 149 -11.41 9.65 4.86
C GLY A 149 -12.86 9.81 4.43
N ASP A 150 -13.19 10.98 3.87
CA ASP A 150 -14.53 11.27 3.37
C ASP A 150 -14.88 10.41 2.14
N ALA A 151 -16.09 9.85 2.10
CA ALA A 151 -16.56 9.00 1.00
C ALA A 151 -16.49 9.68 -0.37
N LEU A 152 -16.82 10.96 -0.45
CA LEU A 152 -16.79 11.74 -1.69
C LEU A 152 -15.36 12.10 -2.13
N GLU A 153 -14.36 11.94 -1.25
CA GLU A 153 -12.95 12.10 -1.60
C GLU A 153 -12.29 10.76 -1.93
N GLN A 154 -12.64 9.68 -1.22
CA GLN A 154 -11.99 8.38 -1.36
C GLN A 154 -12.56 7.55 -2.51
N LEU A 155 -13.88 7.46 -2.66
CA LEU A 155 -14.50 6.59 -3.68
C LEU A 155 -14.16 7.00 -5.12
N PRO A 156 -14.07 8.29 -5.49
CA PRO A 156 -13.59 8.67 -6.83
C PRO A 156 -12.15 8.22 -7.13
N GLN A 157 -11.37 7.92 -6.09
CA GLN A 157 -10.00 7.40 -6.21
C GLN A 157 -9.96 5.87 -6.22
N LEU A 158 -11.06 5.17 -5.96
CA LEU A 158 -11.10 3.71 -5.99
C LEU A 158 -11.22 3.22 -7.44
N ASP A 159 -10.31 2.32 -7.80
CA ASP A 159 -10.39 1.47 -8.99
C ASP A 159 -10.79 0.06 -8.51
N ALA A 160 -12.04 -0.31 -8.78
CA ALA A 160 -12.64 -1.58 -8.39
C ALA A 160 -13.90 -1.86 -9.23
N GLN A 161 -14.32 -3.13 -9.23
CA GLN A 161 -15.66 -3.56 -9.64
C GLN A 161 -16.32 -4.19 -8.41
N VAL A 162 -17.43 -3.62 -7.95
CA VAL A 162 -18.12 -3.98 -6.71
C VAL A 162 -19.34 -4.82 -7.02
N ASP A 163 -19.35 -6.03 -6.50
CA ASP A 163 -20.35 -7.07 -6.71
C ASP A 163 -21.59 -6.89 -5.81
N ALA A 164 -21.40 -6.34 -4.62
CA ALA A 164 -22.46 -6.05 -3.66
C ALA A 164 -22.13 -4.80 -2.84
N TRP A 165 -23.10 -3.91 -2.68
CA TRP A 165 -23.00 -2.71 -1.87
C TRP A 165 -23.76 -2.83 -0.56
N PHE A 166 -23.07 -2.58 0.55
CA PHE A 166 -23.64 -2.28 1.86
C PHE A 166 -23.69 -0.77 2.00
N LEU A 167 -24.83 -0.18 1.65
CA LEU A 167 -25.06 1.25 1.85
C LEU A 167 -25.48 1.46 3.31
N ASP A 168 -24.47 1.55 4.16
CA ASP A 168 -24.60 1.77 5.59
C ASP A 168 -24.23 3.22 5.97
N GLY A 169 -24.33 3.56 7.24
CA GLY A 169 -24.04 4.88 7.80
C GLY A 169 -25.14 5.37 8.73
N PHE A 170 -24.91 6.48 9.42
CA PHE A 170 -25.93 7.04 10.31
C PHE A 170 -27.22 7.41 9.57
N ALA A 171 -28.34 7.40 10.30
CA ALA A 171 -29.66 7.61 9.71
C ALA A 171 -29.69 8.87 8.82
N PRO A 172 -30.35 8.87 7.64
CA PRO A 172 -30.30 10.01 6.72
C PRO A 172 -30.74 11.35 7.31
N ALA A 173 -31.59 11.33 8.34
CA ALA A 173 -32.00 12.54 9.05
C ALA A 173 -30.90 13.12 9.95
N LYS A 174 -29.97 12.29 10.42
CA LYS A 174 -28.85 12.66 11.30
C LYS A 174 -27.54 12.90 10.54
N ASN A 175 -27.37 12.33 9.35
CA ASN A 175 -26.20 12.53 8.51
C ASN A 175 -26.56 12.74 7.02
N PRO A 176 -27.35 13.77 6.67
CA PRO A 176 -27.81 13.98 5.29
C PRO A 176 -26.66 14.17 4.30
N ASP A 177 -25.52 14.70 4.75
CA ASP A 177 -24.33 15.01 3.93
C ASP A 177 -23.69 13.77 3.29
N MET A 178 -23.96 12.58 3.84
CA MET A 178 -23.52 11.32 3.26
C MET A 178 -24.45 10.83 2.14
N TRP A 179 -25.75 11.06 2.27
CA TRP A 179 -26.77 10.46 1.39
C TRP A 179 -27.03 11.36 0.18
N THR A 180 -26.03 11.54 -0.69
CA THR A 180 -26.08 12.51 -1.79
C THR A 180 -26.16 11.84 -3.16
N ALA A 181 -26.59 12.59 -4.17
CA ALA A 181 -26.63 12.11 -5.56
C ALA A 181 -25.22 11.77 -6.07
N GLU A 182 -24.25 12.58 -5.67
CA GLU A 182 -22.83 12.44 -5.96
C GLU A 182 -22.28 11.12 -5.41
N LEU A 183 -22.62 10.76 -4.16
CA LEU A 183 -22.19 9.48 -3.59
C LEU A 183 -22.77 8.31 -4.40
N PHE A 184 -24.08 8.32 -4.69
CA PHE A 184 -24.72 7.21 -5.40
C PHE A 184 -24.23 7.07 -6.84
N ALA A 185 -23.84 8.17 -7.49
CA ALA A 185 -23.17 8.12 -8.79
C ALA A 185 -21.81 7.42 -8.70
N GLU A 186 -21.04 7.63 -7.63
CA GLU A 186 -19.79 6.90 -7.40
C GLU A 186 -20.02 5.41 -7.11
N LEU A 187 -21.08 5.05 -6.35
CA LEU A 187 -21.44 3.64 -6.15
C LEU A 187 -21.81 2.96 -7.48
N ALA A 188 -22.56 3.65 -8.33
CA ALA A 188 -22.92 3.18 -9.67
C ALA A 188 -21.69 3.06 -10.59
N ARG A 189 -20.73 4.00 -10.51
CA ARG A 189 -19.46 3.93 -11.26
C ARG A 189 -18.63 2.72 -10.93
N LEU A 190 -18.67 2.31 -9.68
CA LEU A 190 -17.93 1.16 -9.16
C LEU A 190 -18.73 -0.15 -9.26
N ALA A 191 -20.02 -0.11 -9.61
CA ALA A 191 -20.86 -1.29 -9.66
C ALA A 191 -20.44 -2.24 -10.80
N ALA A 192 -20.14 -3.49 -10.46
CA ALA A 192 -19.96 -4.56 -11.43
C ALA A 192 -21.29 -4.84 -12.18
N PRO A 193 -21.25 -5.47 -13.37
CA PRO A 193 -22.47 -5.98 -14.01
C PRO A 193 -23.26 -6.89 -13.06
N GLY A 194 -24.54 -6.59 -12.85
CA GLY A 194 -25.40 -7.34 -11.92
C GLY A 194 -25.13 -7.05 -10.43
N SER A 195 -24.40 -5.99 -10.11
CA SER A 195 -24.15 -5.57 -8.72
C SER A 195 -25.45 -5.37 -7.95
N THR A 196 -25.47 -5.84 -6.71
CA THR A 196 -26.60 -5.66 -5.79
C THR A 196 -26.31 -4.53 -4.81
N ILE A 197 -27.35 -3.91 -4.25
CA ILE A 197 -27.22 -2.91 -3.18
C ILE A 197 -28.32 -3.12 -2.15
N SER A 198 -28.00 -2.96 -0.86
CA SER A 198 -29.00 -2.91 0.19
C SER A 198 -28.66 -1.85 1.25
N THR A 199 -29.71 -1.38 1.93
CA THR A 199 -29.59 -0.40 3.01
C THR A 199 -30.76 -0.53 3.99
N PHE A 200 -30.50 -0.20 5.26
CA PHE A 200 -31.50 -0.26 6.33
C PHE A 200 -32.59 0.83 6.20
N THR A 201 -32.35 1.90 5.44
CA THR A 201 -33.30 3.01 5.29
C THR A 201 -34.34 2.74 4.20
N SER A 202 -35.57 3.20 4.40
CA SER A 202 -36.68 3.14 3.41
C SER A 202 -37.16 4.51 2.94
N THR A 203 -36.42 5.56 3.28
CA THR A 203 -36.78 6.94 3.00
C THR A 203 -36.92 7.19 1.49
N GLY A 204 -38.04 7.81 1.11
CA GLY A 204 -38.44 7.94 -0.29
C GLY A 204 -37.48 8.76 -1.16
N TRP A 205 -36.82 9.77 -0.60
CA TRP A 205 -35.87 10.60 -1.35
C TRP A 205 -34.55 9.86 -1.63
N VAL A 206 -34.02 9.10 -0.66
CA VAL A 206 -32.86 8.22 -0.84
C VAL A 206 -33.12 7.23 -1.97
N ARG A 207 -34.28 6.55 -1.95
CA ARG A 207 -34.69 5.62 -3.03
C ARG A 207 -34.69 6.29 -4.41
N ARG A 208 -35.18 7.52 -4.51
CA ARG A 208 -35.22 8.26 -5.79
C ARG A 208 -33.83 8.56 -6.32
N LEU A 209 -32.91 9.00 -5.44
CA LEU A 209 -31.54 9.31 -5.84
C LEU A 209 -30.77 8.05 -6.26
N ILE A 210 -30.90 6.94 -5.54
CA ILE A 210 -30.28 5.66 -5.92
C ILE A 210 -30.84 5.16 -7.26
N ASN A 211 -32.15 5.30 -7.48
CA ASN A 211 -32.74 4.98 -8.79
C ASN A 211 -32.19 5.86 -9.92
N ALA A 212 -32.01 7.16 -9.66
CA ALA A 212 -31.43 8.09 -10.64
C ALA A 212 -29.95 7.79 -10.95
N ALA A 213 -29.24 7.08 -10.08
CA ALA A 213 -27.88 6.60 -10.32
C ALA A 213 -27.82 5.31 -11.17
N GLY A 214 -28.96 4.67 -11.47
CA GLY A 214 -29.02 3.47 -12.34
C GLY A 214 -29.34 2.15 -11.62
N PHE A 215 -29.62 2.18 -10.32
CA PHE A 215 -30.11 1.00 -9.60
C PHE A 215 -31.62 0.87 -9.69
N LYS A 216 -32.15 -0.34 -9.69
CA LYS A 216 -33.59 -0.60 -9.57
C LYS A 216 -33.94 -1.00 -8.15
N MET A 217 -34.35 -0.01 -7.35
CA MET A 217 -34.67 -0.21 -5.93
C MET A 217 -36.08 -0.74 -5.70
N LYS A 218 -36.21 -1.65 -4.73
CA LYS A 218 -37.46 -2.21 -4.22
C LYS A 218 -37.51 -2.09 -2.71
N ARG A 219 -38.71 -1.86 -2.18
CA ARG A 219 -39.00 -1.97 -0.74
C ARG A 219 -39.21 -3.42 -0.40
N THR A 220 -38.65 -3.83 0.73
CA THR A 220 -38.77 -5.19 1.29
C THR A 220 -39.16 -5.02 2.75
N PRO A 221 -39.97 -5.93 3.35
CA PRO A 221 -40.23 -5.93 4.78
C PRO A 221 -38.92 -5.81 5.58
N GLY A 222 -38.91 -5.01 6.64
CA GLY A 222 -37.79 -4.99 7.57
C GLY A 222 -37.85 -6.14 8.58
N ILE A 223 -36.84 -6.22 9.44
CA ILE A 223 -36.78 -7.15 10.58
C ILE A 223 -36.95 -6.38 11.89
N GLY A 224 -37.56 -7.01 12.89
CA GLY A 224 -37.82 -6.40 14.20
C GLY A 224 -38.80 -5.22 14.13
N HIS A 225 -38.37 -4.05 14.64
CA HIS A 225 -39.20 -2.84 14.69
C HIS A 225 -39.22 -2.03 13.37
N LYS A 226 -38.37 -2.38 12.39
CA LYS A 226 -38.31 -1.69 11.09
C LYS A 226 -39.36 -2.25 10.13
N TRP A 227 -40.23 -1.39 9.62
CA TRP A 227 -41.32 -1.77 8.72
C TRP A 227 -40.83 -2.14 7.32
N GLU A 228 -39.92 -1.34 6.76
CA GLU A 228 -39.40 -1.52 5.40
C GLU A 228 -37.92 -1.16 5.33
N ILE A 229 -37.17 -1.91 4.51
CA ILE A 229 -35.79 -1.62 4.07
C ILE A 229 -35.74 -1.51 2.54
N LEU A 230 -34.58 -1.13 1.99
CA LEU A 230 -34.37 -1.06 0.54
C LEU A 230 -33.32 -2.06 0.06
N ARG A 231 -33.60 -2.66 -1.09
CA ARG A 231 -32.63 -3.44 -1.87
C ARG A 231 -32.78 -3.17 -3.36
N GLY A 232 -31.74 -3.38 -4.14
CA GLY A 232 -31.78 -3.19 -5.58
C GLY A 232 -30.65 -3.87 -6.33
N GLU A 233 -30.71 -3.73 -7.65
CA GLU A 233 -29.73 -4.25 -8.59
C GLU A 233 -29.35 -3.15 -9.58
N PHE A 234 -28.08 -3.06 -9.94
CA PHE A 234 -27.60 -2.11 -10.94
C PHE A 234 -28.02 -2.56 -12.34
N LEU A 235 -28.75 -1.69 -13.06
CA LEU A 235 -29.21 -1.97 -14.43
C LEU A 235 -28.33 -1.31 -15.50
N GLY A 236 -27.36 -0.49 -15.09
CA GLY A 236 -26.60 0.38 -15.97
C GLY A 236 -27.00 1.85 -15.81
N TRP A 237 -26.21 2.71 -16.44
CA TRP A 237 -26.42 4.14 -16.42
C TRP A 237 -27.71 4.51 -17.16
N PRO A 238 -28.59 5.35 -16.58
CA PRO A 238 -29.77 5.85 -17.29
C PRO A 238 -29.36 6.60 -18.56
N ALA A 239 -30.16 6.49 -19.63
CA ALA A 239 -29.86 7.09 -20.92
C ALA A 239 -29.68 8.62 -20.86
N ASP A 240 -30.38 9.28 -19.92
CA ASP A 240 -30.34 10.73 -19.72
C ASP A 240 -29.20 11.17 -18.79
N THR A 241 -28.43 10.23 -18.23
CA THR A 241 -27.28 10.51 -17.37
C THR A 241 -26.00 10.50 -18.21
N PRO A 242 -25.15 11.53 -18.16
CA PRO A 242 -23.86 11.51 -18.84
C PRO A 242 -23.06 10.28 -18.42
N PRO A 243 -22.48 9.51 -19.36
CA PRO A 243 -21.63 8.39 -19.00
C PRO A 243 -20.43 8.90 -18.18
N PRO A 244 -19.88 8.06 -17.27
CA PRO A 244 -18.68 8.42 -16.53
C PRO A 244 -17.54 8.78 -17.50
N ALA A 245 -16.63 9.63 -17.03
CA ALA A 245 -15.49 10.06 -17.83
C ALA A 245 -14.75 8.83 -18.38
N LYS A 246 -14.41 8.87 -19.69
CA LYS A 246 -13.67 7.78 -20.33
C LYS A 246 -12.39 7.50 -19.56
N SER A 247 -12.14 6.23 -19.26
CA SER A 247 -10.85 5.81 -18.71
C SER A 247 -9.75 6.13 -19.70
N LYS A 248 -8.60 6.59 -19.19
CA LYS A 248 -7.44 6.89 -20.03
C LYS A 248 -6.86 5.56 -20.53
N PRO A 249 -6.82 5.29 -21.85
CA PRO A 249 -6.46 3.96 -22.35
C PRO A 249 -5.01 3.59 -22.02
N TRP A 250 -4.10 4.55 -21.90
CA TRP A 250 -2.70 4.34 -21.52
C TRP A 250 -2.46 3.94 -20.06
N PHE A 251 -3.51 3.97 -19.22
CA PHE A 251 -3.52 3.44 -17.85
C PHE A 251 -4.57 2.33 -17.67
N ALA A 252 -5.21 1.86 -18.75
CA ALA A 252 -6.20 0.80 -18.67
C ALA A 252 -5.55 -0.54 -18.24
N ARG A 253 -6.35 -1.45 -17.69
CA ARG A 253 -5.89 -2.81 -17.39
C ARG A 253 -5.50 -3.53 -18.70
N PRO A 254 -4.37 -4.27 -18.72
CA PRO A 254 -4.08 -5.17 -19.82
C PRO A 254 -5.17 -6.25 -19.94
N PRO A 255 -5.33 -6.86 -21.14
CA PRO A 255 -6.16 -8.05 -21.28
C PRO A 255 -5.73 -9.15 -20.31
N ALA A 256 -6.71 -9.95 -19.87
CA ALA A 256 -6.43 -11.14 -19.08
C ALA A 256 -5.51 -12.09 -19.87
N ILE A 257 -4.64 -12.78 -19.14
CA ILE A 257 -3.71 -13.75 -19.71
C ILE A 257 -4.35 -15.12 -19.59
N ASP A 258 -4.58 -15.75 -20.74
CA ASP A 258 -5.10 -17.11 -20.81
C ASP A 258 -4.01 -18.14 -20.47
N GLY A 259 -4.42 -19.29 -19.94
CA GLY A 259 -3.52 -20.42 -19.68
C GLY A 259 -3.08 -20.57 -18.22
N GLU A 260 -1.90 -21.16 -18.01
CA GLU A 260 -1.38 -21.46 -16.67
C GLU A 260 -1.06 -20.17 -15.91
N ARG A 261 -1.51 -20.10 -14.65
CA ARG A 261 -1.15 -19.04 -13.70
C ARG A 261 0.27 -19.23 -13.17
N HIS A 262 1.24 -19.04 -14.05
CA HIS A 262 2.67 -19.08 -13.71
C HIS A 262 3.30 -17.72 -14.01
N ALA A 263 3.98 -17.16 -13.00
CA ALA A 263 4.74 -15.93 -13.12
C ALA A 263 6.23 -16.19 -12.86
N MET A 264 7.08 -15.51 -13.61
CA MET A 264 8.51 -15.43 -13.37
C MET A 264 8.85 -14.06 -12.80
N VAL A 265 9.53 -13.99 -11.67
CA VAL A 265 9.96 -12.73 -11.05
C VAL A 265 11.49 -12.68 -11.07
N ILE A 266 12.06 -11.64 -11.67
CA ILE A 266 13.51 -11.52 -11.86
C ILE A 266 14.08 -10.49 -10.89
N GLY A 267 14.92 -10.99 -9.98
CA GLY A 267 15.55 -10.25 -8.89
C GLY A 267 14.83 -10.50 -7.57
N ALA A 268 15.56 -10.95 -6.54
CA ALA A 268 14.97 -11.36 -5.26
C ALA A 268 15.38 -10.45 -4.08
N GLY A 269 15.40 -9.14 -4.36
CA GLY A 269 15.33 -8.11 -3.31
C GLY A 269 13.90 -7.85 -2.84
N LEU A 270 13.69 -6.77 -2.08
CA LEU A 270 12.38 -6.42 -1.49
C LEU A 270 11.23 -6.40 -2.50
N ALA A 271 11.43 -5.82 -3.69
CA ALA A 271 10.39 -5.72 -4.72
C ALA A 271 10.03 -7.08 -5.31
N GLY A 272 11.03 -7.94 -5.53
CA GLY A 272 10.82 -9.27 -6.09
C GLY A 272 10.12 -10.20 -5.12
N CYS A 273 10.61 -10.26 -3.88
CA CYS A 273 10.01 -11.10 -2.83
C CYS A 273 8.57 -10.68 -2.53
N ALA A 274 8.31 -9.37 -2.43
CA ALA A 274 6.95 -8.85 -2.24
C ALA A 274 6.03 -9.23 -3.41
N THR A 275 6.51 -9.11 -4.65
CA THR A 275 5.71 -9.49 -5.81
C THR A 275 5.42 -10.98 -5.84
N ALA A 276 6.42 -11.81 -5.54
CA ALA A 276 6.26 -13.26 -5.46
C ALA A 276 5.22 -13.65 -4.40
N ALA A 277 5.32 -13.08 -3.20
CA ALA A 277 4.35 -13.29 -2.11
C ALA A 277 2.92 -12.92 -2.54
N SER A 278 2.72 -11.71 -3.06
CA SER A 278 1.40 -11.21 -3.46
C SER A 278 0.77 -12.01 -4.60
N LEU A 279 1.56 -12.52 -5.54
CA LEU A 279 1.07 -13.39 -6.62
C LEU A 279 0.74 -14.79 -6.09
N ALA A 280 1.62 -15.37 -5.29
CA ALA A 280 1.44 -16.70 -4.72
C ALA A 280 0.22 -16.78 -3.80
N ALA A 281 -0.05 -15.74 -3.01
CA ALA A 281 -1.27 -15.60 -2.20
C ALA A 281 -2.57 -15.61 -3.04
N ARG A 282 -2.47 -15.37 -4.35
CA ARG A 282 -3.60 -15.40 -5.30
C ARG A 282 -3.62 -16.66 -6.16
N GLY A 283 -2.83 -17.67 -5.82
CA GLY A 283 -2.78 -18.97 -6.48
C GLY A 283 -1.89 -19.02 -7.71
N TRP A 284 -1.00 -18.05 -7.90
CA TRP A 284 0.01 -18.12 -8.96
C TRP A 284 1.17 -19.00 -8.52
N ARG A 285 1.61 -19.91 -9.40
CA ARG A 285 2.96 -20.48 -9.30
C ARG A 285 3.95 -19.36 -9.61
N VAL A 286 5.04 -19.27 -8.85
CA VAL A 286 6.05 -18.23 -9.03
C VAL A 286 7.45 -18.84 -9.09
N SER A 287 8.17 -18.58 -10.17
CA SER A 287 9.63 -18.82 -10.22
C SER A 287 10.36 -17.51 -9.91
N LEU A 288 10.98 -17.42 -8.74
CA LEU A 288 11.72 -16.25 -8.27
C LEU A 288 13.21 -16.43 -8.56
N LEU A 289 13.74 -15.73 -9.56
CA LEU A 289 15.12 -15.85 -10.00
C LEU A 289 16.01 -14.89 -9.21
N GLU A 290 17.03 -15.45 -8.58
CA GLU A 290 18.08 -14.73 -7.85
C GLU A 290 19.44 -15.06 -8.45
N ARG A 291 20.26 -14.04 -8.73
CA ARG A 291 21.60 -14.25 -9.30
C ARG A 291 22.63 -14.68 -8.26
N HIS A 292 22.41 -14.31 -7.01
CA HIS A 292 23.28 -14.65 -5.89
C HIS A 292 22.91 -16.01 -5.26
N ALA A 293 23.70 -16.41 -4.27
CA ALA A 293 23.45 -17.63 -3.49
C ALA A 293 22.22 -17.51 -2.58
N ASP A 294 21.90 -16.30 -2.13
CA ASP A 294 20.78 -16.01 -1.24
C ASP A 294 19.99 -14.79 -1.70
N LEU A 295 18.78 -14.66 -1.15
CA LEU A 295 17.92 -13.49 -1.33
C LEU A 295 18.57 -12.22 -0.75
N ALA A 296 18.15 -11.06 -1.26
CA ALA A 296 18.48 -9.76 -0.69
C ALA A 296 19.99 -9.43 -0.59
N GLN A 297 20.86 -10.01 -1.40
CA GLN A 297 22.32 -9.78 -1.36
C GLN A 297 22.76 -8.37 -1.88
N GLU A 298 21.85 -7.56 -2.42
CA GLU A 298 22.14 -6.23 -2.99
C GLU A 298 21.53 -5.06 -2.20
N ALA A 299 20.82 -4.11 -2.81
CA ALA A 299 20.32 -2.93 -2.09
C ALA A 299 19.48 -3.28 -0.84
N SER A 300 18.83 -4.46 -0.85
CA SER A 300 18.05 -5.00 0.25
C SER A 300 18.88 -5.74 1.32
N GLY A 301 20.20 -5.76 1.22
CA GLY A 301 21.10 -6.55 2.08
C GLY A 301 21.63 -5.82 3.31
N ASN A 302 21.04 -4.68 3.68
CA ASN A 302 21.51 -3.95 4.86
C ASN A 302 21.16 -4.70 6.16
N PRO A 303 22.00 -4.63 7.20
CA PRO A 303 21.70 -5.22 8.51
C PRO A 303 20.50 -4.56 9.19
N GLN A 304 20.33 -3.24 9.04
CA GLN A 304 19.16 -2.50 9.51
C GLN A 304 18.81 -1.40 8.51
N GLY A 305 17.57 -1.38 8.05
CA GLY A 305 16.98 -0.30 7.28
C GLY A 305 15.86 0.37 8.07
N VAL A 306 15.69 1.68 7.87
CA VAL A 306 14.69 2.48 8.59
C VAL A 306 13.36 2.48 7.84
N LEU A 307 12.25 2.37 8.55
CA LEU A 307 10.91 2.69 8.03
C LEU A 307 10.76 4.21 7.86
N TYR A 308 11.49 4.76 6.89
CA TYR A 308 11.67 6.20 6.75
C TYR A 308 10.50 6.86 6.01
N LEU A 309 9.69 7.62 6.76
CA LEU A 309 8.52 8.34 6.24
C LEU A 309 8.89 9.77 5.83
N LYS A 310 9.24 9.96 4.55
CA LYS A 310 9.46 11.30 3.97
C LYS A 310 8.15 11.85 3.41
N LEU A 311 7.35 12.43 4.29
CA LEU A 311 6.05 13.01 3.96
C LEU A 311 6.14 14.48 3.52
N SER A 312 5.09 14.92 2.86
CA SER A 312 4.80 16.32 2.52
C SER A 312 3.38 16.66 2.96
N ALA A 313 3.21 17.85 3.55
CA ALA A 313 1.93 18.39 3.99
C ALA A 313 0.94 18.66 2.83
N HIS A 314 1.40 18.64 1.57
CA HIS A 314 0.57 18.92 0.39
C HIS A 314 -0.11 17.67 -0.21
N GLY A 315 -0.10 16.52 0.48
CA GLY A 315 -0.83 15.34 0.03
C GLY A 315 -0.36 14.78 -1.33
N THR A 316 0.94 14.86 -1.62
CA THR A 316 1.51 14.39 -2.89
C THR A 316 1.26 12.89 -3.12
N ALA A 317 1.31 12.42 -4.38
CA ALA A 317 1.18 10.99 -4.70
C ALA A 317 2.21 10.12 -3.95
N LEU A 318 3.42 10.64 -3.76
CA LEU A 318 4.46 9.96 -2.99
C LEU A 318 4.10 9.88 -1.50
N SER A 319 3.60 10.96 -0.89
CA SER A 319 3.13 10.93 0.50
C SER A 319 2.03 9.88 0.68
N LYS A 320 1.04 9.85 -0.22
CA LYS A 320 -0.07 8.88 -0.18
C LYS A 320 0.43 7.44 -0.30
N LEU A 321 1.36 7.17 -1.24
CA LEU A 321 1.99 5.86 -1.37
C LEU A 321 2.75 5.46 -0.10
N ILE A 322 3.51 6.38 0.49
CA ILE A 322 4.27 6.14 1.72
C ILE A 322 3.33 5.79 2.87
N LEU A 323 2.21 6.49 3.04
CA LEU A 323 1.26 6.23 4.13
C LEU A 323 0.58 4.86 4.00
N SER A 324 0.05 4.55 2.82
CA SER A 324 -0.54 3.23 2.56
C SER A 324 0.51 2.13 2.69
N GLY A 325 1.71 2.35 2.17
CA GLY A 325 2.80 1.38 2.20
C GLY A 325 3.35 1.13 3.60
N PHE A 326 3.41 2.18 4.43
CA PHE A 326 3.85 2.10 5.81
C PHE A 326 2.91 1.23 6.64
N GLY A 327 1.60 1.51 6.59
CA GLY A 327 0.61 0.70 7.30
C GLY A 327 0.68 -0.76 6.88
N TYR A 328 0.70 -1.02 5.56
CA TYR A 328 0.78 -2.38 5.04
C TYR A 328 2.06 -3.10 5.50
N THR A 329 3.22 -2.45 5.38
CA THR A 329 4.49 -3.01 5.82
C THR A 329 4.51 -3.28 7.31
N ARG A 330 4.01 -2.35 8.14
CA ARG A 330 3.96 -2.53 9.60
C ARG A 330 3.22 -3.80 9.99
N ARG A 331 2.07 -4.06 9.38
CA ARG A 331 1.30 -5.29 9.60
C ARG A 331 2.04 -6.56 9.16
N LEU A 332 2.82 -6.50 8.08
CA LEU A 332 3.65 -7.65 7.67
C LEU A 332 4.75 -7.96 8.70
N LEU A 333 5.36 -6.93 9.28
CA LEU A 333 6.47 -7.11 10.24
C LEU A 333 6.04 -7.87 11.50
N GLU A 334 4.75 -7.89 11.85
CA GLU A 334 4.25 -8.68 12.98
C GLU A 334 4.47 -10.20 12.80
N HIS A 335 4.81 -10.67 11.60
CA HIS A 335 5.21 -12.06 11.35
C HIS A 335 6.70 -12.33 11.55
N LEU A 336 7.50 -11.28 11.78
CA LEU A 336 8.94 -11.37 12.00
C LEU A 336 9.27 -11.26 13.49
N HIS A 337 10.46 -11.73 13.89
CA HIS A 337 10.85 -11.69 15.30
C HIS A 337 11.19 -10.26 15.74
N ARG A 338 10.32 -9.68 16.56
CA ARG A 338 10.58 -8.36 17.16
C ARG A 338 11.84 -8.36 18.03
N GLY A 339 12.62 -7.30 17.97
CA GLY A 339 13.92 -7.15 18.64
C GLY A 339 15.09 -7.79 17.88
N VAL A 340 14.83 -8.66 16.90
CA VAL A 340 15.87 -9.32 16.09
C VAL A 340 15.74 -8.97 14.63
N ASP A 341 14.57 -9.19 14.01
CA ASP A 341 14.33 -8.93 12.59
C ASP A 341 13.75 -7.55 12.34
N TRP A 342 13.14 -6.94 13.35
CA TRP A 342 12.64 -5.58 13.32
C TRP A 342 12.38 -5.09 14.74
N ASP A 343 12.22 -3.78 14.92
CA ASP A 343 11.59 -3.25 16.13
C ASP A 343 10.82 -1.96 15.84
N GLY A 344 9.63 -1.84 16.45
CA GLY A 344 8.79 -0.64 16.43
C GLY A 344 9.22 0.40 17.46
N CYS A 345 10.51 0.72 17.49
CA CYS A 345 11.12 1.62 18.48
C CYS A 345 10.81 3.11 18.24
N GLY A 346 10.05 3.43 17.20
CA GLY A 346 9.86 4.77 16.67
C GLY A 346 11.02 5.26 15.81
N VAL A 347 10.77 6.38 15.12
CA VAL A 347 11.78 7.13 14.35
C VAL A 347 11.68 8.60 14.73
N LEU A 348 12.78 9.19 15.19
CA LEU A 348 12.91 10.60 15.48
C LEU A 348 13.67 11.32 14.35
N GLN A 349 13.04 12.26 13.67
CA GLN A 349 13.70 13.16 12.70
C GLN A 349 14.06 14.48 13.40
N LEU A 350 15.35 14.74 13.60
CA LEU A 350 15.82 15.94 14.30
C LEU A 350 15.54 17.21 13.49
N ALA A 351 15.11 18.27 14.18
CA ALA A 351 15.02 19.61 13.63
C ALA A 351 16.37 20.34 13.77
N PHE A 352 17.37 19.89 13.00
CA PHE A 352 18.75 20.38 13.09
C PHE A 352 18.96 21.80 12.54
N ASP A 353 17.99 22.34 11.81
CA ASP A 353 17.96 23.73 11.38
C ASP A 353 16.53 24.32 11.41
N ALA A 354 16.44 25.65 11.23
CA ALA A 354 15.16 26.36 11.27
C ALA A 354 14.20 25.98 10.12
N LYS A 355 14.75 25.62 8.94
CA LYS A 355 13.97 25.24 7.77
C LYS A 355 13.31 23.88 7.99
N GLU A 356 14.05 22.95 8.56
CA GLU A 356 13.58 21.63 8.92
C GLU A 356 12.54 21.71 10.05
N GLY A 357 12.77 22.54 11.07
CA GLY A 357 11.78 22.83 12.11
C GLY A 357 10.45 23.37 11.53
N GLN A 358 10.50 24.31 10.59
CA GLN A 358 9.30 24.83 9.92
C GLN A 358 8.59 23.76 9.08
N ARG A 359 9.35 22.93 8.35
CA ARG A 359 8.80 21.81 7.58
C ARG A 359 8.08 20.81 8.49
N GLN A 360 8.68 20.49 9.63
CA GLN A 360 8.11 19.55 10.60
C GLN A 360 6.84 20.10 11.26
N ALA A 361 6.79 21.39 11.57
CA ALA A 361 5.57 22.04 12.07
C ALA A 361 4.41 21.92 11.08
N GLN A 362 4.65 22.17 9.78
CA GLN A 362 3.63 21.99 8.74
C GLN A 362 3.15 20.53 8.63
N LEU A 363 4.03 19.56 8.86
CA LEU A 363 3.65 18.15 8.89
C LEU A 363 2.78 17.82 10.11
N ALA A 364 3.14 18.33 11.29
CA ALA A 364 2.39 18.13 12.52
C ALA A 364 0.97 18.72 12.45
N GLU A 365 0.76 19.79 11.69
CA GLU A 365 -0.57 20.34 11.41
C GLU A 365 -1.37 19.51 10.40
N ALA A 366 -0.69 18.89 9.43
CA ALA A 366 -1.34 18.19 8.32
C ALA A 366 -1.73 16.73 8.63
N PHE A 367 -1.15 16.13 9.67
CA PHE A 367 -1.32 14.72 9.99
C PHE A 367 -1.78 14.50 11.43
N ALA A 368 -2.43 13.35 11.67
CA ALA A 368 -2.90 13.01 13.00
C ALA A 368 -1.73 12.71 13.97
N PRO A 369 -1.81 13.11 15.26
CA PRO A 369 -0.75 12.91 16.24
C PRO A 369 -0.28 11.46 16.43
N GLY A 370 -1.17 10.50 16.17
CA GLY A 370 -0.87 9.06 16.23
C GLY A 370 0.11 8.61 15.13
N LEU A 371 0.15 9.30 13.98
CA LEU A 371 1.13 9.03 12.93
C LEU A 371 2.46 9.74 13.22
N LEU A 372 2.40 11.01 13.63
CA LEU A 372 3.56 11.84 13.90
C LEU A 372 3.22 12.97 14.87
N HIS A 373 4.17 13.37 15.72
CA HIS A 373 4.04 14.55 16.57
C HIS A 373 5.41 15.17 16.88
N LEU A 374 5.41 16.45 17.25
CA LEU A 374 6.63 17.15 17.64
C LEU A 374 7.02 16.78 19.07
N LEU A 375 8.32 16.61 19.28
CA LEU A 375 8.96 16.53 20.58
C LEU A 375 9.91 17.71 20.74
N ASP A 376 9.86 18.37 21.89
CA ASP A 376 10.93 19.28 22.27
C ASP A 376 12.23 18.50 22.54
N ARG A 377 13.32 19.22 22.84
CA ARG A 377 14.62 18.59 23.07
C ARG A 377 14.61 17.62 24.26
N GLU A 378 13.96 17.99 25.37
CA GLU A 378 13.96 17.15 26.58
C GLU A 378 13.19 15.85 26.33
N GLN A 379 12.01 15.97 25.71
CA GLN A 379 11.20 14.83 25.31
C GLN A 379 11.92 13.95 24.29
N ALA A 380 12.60 14.55 23.30
CA ALA A 380 13.38 13.82 22.31
C ALA A 380 14.53 13.03 22.96
N GLN A 381 15.24 13.61 23.93
CA GLN A 381 16.29 12.92 24.67
C GLN A 381 15.74 11.77 25.51
N GLN A 382 14.59 11.98 26.17
CA GLN A 382 13.92 10.92 26.93
C GLN A 382 13.50 9.76 26.01
N GLN A 383 12.95 10.09 24.84
CA GLN A 383 12.52 9.10 23.85
C GLN A 383 13.70 8.34 23.24
N ALA A 384 14.82 9.02 22.96
CA ALA A 384 15.99 8.41 22.33
C ALA A 384 16.94 7.72 23.32
N GLY A 385 16.89 8.08 24.60
CA GLY A 385 17.79 7.56 25.65
C GLY A 385 19.23 8.10 25.59
N ILE A 386 19.48 9.12 24.76
CA ILE A 386 20.78 9.78 24.57
C ILE A 386 20.62 11.30 24.58
N GLN A 387 21.70 12.04 24.82
CA GLN A 387 21.67 13.51 24.69
C GLN A 387 21.60 13.91 23.21
N LEU A 388 20.78 14.92 22.92
CA LEU A 388 20.50 15.43 21.58
C LEU A 388 20.55 16.95 21.60
N ALA A 389 21.11 17.54 20.54
CA ALA A 389 21.17 19.00 20.42
C ALA A 389 19.78 19.61 20.16
N HIS A 390 18.88 18.85 19.52
CA HIS A 390 17.59 19.32 19.02
C HIS A 390 16.46 18.37 19.41
N GLY A 391 15.24 18.92 19.49
CA GLY A 391 14.02 18.12 19.38
C GLY A 391 13.75 17.72 17.93
N GLY A 392 12.51 17.37 17.61
CA GLY A 392 12.16 17.05 16.24
C GLY A 392 10.79 16.40 16.08
N LEU A 393 10.60 15.77 14.93
CA LEU A 393 9.36 15.08 14.57
C LEU A 393 9.50 13.58 14.83
N PHE A 394 8.63 13.05 15.69
CA PHE A 394 8.63 11.65 16.09
C PHE A 394 7.51 10.87 15.40
N PHE A 395 7.85 9.69 14.89
CA PHE A 395 6.93 8.71 14.29
C PHE A 395 6.85 7.49 15.21
N PRO A 396 5.83 7.37 16.08
CA PRO A 396 5.80 6.38 17.15
C PRO A 396 5.71 4.93 16.64
N GLU A 397 4.99 4.70 15.54
CA GLU A 397 4.85 3.36 14.96
C GLU A 397 6.00 2.98 14.01
N GLY A 398 6.96 3.88 13.80
CA GLY A 398 8.14 3.62 12.97
C GLY A 398 9.18 2.73 13.66
N GLY A 399 10.29 2.49 12.97
CA GLY A 399 11.44 1.82 13.56
C GLY A 399 12.42 1.30 12.51
N TRP A 400 13.13 0.23 12.86
CA TRP A 400 14.08 -0.43 11.96
C TRP A 400 13.63 -1.85 11.60
N VAL A 401 14.09 -2.32 10.45
CA VAL A 401 13.82 -3.65 9.89
C VAL A 401 15.12 -4.22 9.35
N HIS A 402 15.38 -5.51 9.55
CA HIS A 402 16.36 -6.30 8.81
C HIS A 402 15.73 -6.74 7.48
N PRO A 403 16.00 -6.06 6.35
CA PRO A 403 15.29 -6.34 5.11
C PRO A 403 15.50 -7.76 4.55
N PRO A 404 16.64 -8.45 4.75
CA PRO A 404 16.76 -9.86 4.39
C PRO A 404 15.72 -10.77 5.06
N SER A 405 15.43 -10.60 6.35
CA SER A 405 14.38 -11.40 7.03
C SER A 405 13.00 -11.18 6.42
N LEU A 406 12.68 -9.93 6.06
CA LEU A 406 11.43 -9.63 5.35
C LEU A 406 11.38 -10.29 3.96
N CYS A 407 12.48 -10.26 3.22
CA CYS A 407 12.57 -10.92 1.91
C CYS A 407 12.40 -12.44 2.02
N GLN A 408 13.08 -13.06 2.99
CA GLN A 408 13.00 -14.51 3.26
C GLN A 408 11.58 -14.94 3.65
N TRP A 409 10.95 -14.21 4.57
CA TRP A 409 9.58 -14.48 4.98
C TRP A 409 8.60 -14.35 3.79
N GLN A 410 8.71 -13.29 2.98
CA GLN A 410 7.86 -13.10 1.79
C GLN A 410 8.08 -14.17 0.71
N ALA A 411 9.30 -14.68 0.56
CA ALA A 411 9.58 -15.76 -0.37
C ALA A 411 9.10 -17.13 0.13
N THR A 412 8.64 -17.23 1.39
CA THR A 412 8.17 -18.50 1.98
C THR A 412 6.70 -18.73 1.65
N HIS A 413 6.46 -19.44 0.54
CA HIS A 413 5.13 -19.92 0.18
C HIS A 413 5.23 -21.19 -0.67
N PRO A 414 4.32 -22.18 -0.54
CA PRO A 414 4.38 -23.44 -1.30
C PRO A 414 4.35 -23.28 -2.83
N LEU A 415 3.83 -22.15 -3.32
CA LEU A 415 3.77 -21.83 -4.75
C LEU A 415 4.96 -21.00 -5.25
N ILE A 416 5.92 -20.64 -4.37
CA ILE A 416 7.12 -19.90 -4.75
C ILE A 416 8.28 -20.89 -4.81
N GLU A 417 8.89 -20.99 -5.99
CA GLU A 417 10.16 -21.68 -6.21
C GLU A 417 11.27 -20.63 -6.33
N VAL A 418 12.20 -20.63 -5.39
CA VAL A 418 13.38 -19.75 -5.41
C VAL A 418 14.51 -20.42 -6.19
N LEU A 419 14.95 -19.79 -7.27
CA LEU A 419 16.00 -20.26 -8.16
C LEU A 419 17.25 -19.38 -7.97
N THR A 420 18.15 -19.78 -7.06
CA THR A 420 19.41 -19.07 -6.79
C THR A 420 20.47 -19.40 -7.84
N HIS A 421 21.46 -18.51 -8.03
CA HIS A 421 22.43 -18.60 -9.13
C HIS A 421 21.81 -18.61 -10.54
N HIS A 422 20.61 -18.05 -10.72
CA HIS A 422 19.92 -17.92 -12.00
C HIS A 422 19.86 -16.45 -12.41
N GLU A 423 20.96 -15.93 -12.96
CA GLU A 423 20.96 -14.60 -13.57
C GLU A 423 20.31 -14.65 -14.97
N ALA A 424 19.14 -14.03 -15.12
CA ALA A 424 18.54 -13.82 -16.43
C ALA A 424 19.36 -12.79 -17.22
N LEU A 425 20.06 -13.26 -18.24
CA LEU A 425 20.84 -12.43 -19.17
C LEU A 425 19.99 -11.99 -20.36
N GLU A 426 19.09 -12.88 -20.80
CA GLU A 426 18.20 -12.65 -21.94
C GLU A 426 16.74 -12.97 -21.57
N LEU A 427 15.83 -12.28 -22.25
CA LEU A 427 14.39 -12.52 -22.18
C LEU A 427 13.80 -12.49 -23.58
N ASP A 428 13.23 -13.61 -23.98
CA ASP A 428 12.51 -13.75 -25.24
C ASP A 428 11.11 -14.31 -25.00
N ARG A 429 10.19 -13.98 -25.91
CA ARG A 429 8.81 -14.47 -25.88
C ARG A 429 8.58 -15.40 -27.06
N LEU A 430 8.27 -16.66 -26.77
CA LEU A 430 8.02 -17.73 -27.74
C LEU A 430 6.76 -18.48 -27.29
N ASP A 431 5.90 -18.86 -28.24
CA ASP A 431 4.67 -19.63 -27.96
C ASP A 431 3.82 -19.08 -26.79
N ASP A 432 3.65 -17.75 -26.79
CA ASP A 432 2.95 -16.97 -25.76
C ASP A 432 3.55 -16.99 -24.35
N GLN A 433 4.71 -17.62 -24.15
CA GLN A 433 5.46 -17.63 -22.89
C GLN A 433 6.73 -16.80 -22.97
N TRP A 434 7.11 -16.24 -21.82
CA TRP A 434 8.40 -15.61 -21.59
C TRP A 434 9.41 -16.63 -21.13
N HIS A 435 10.61 -16.62 -21.71
CA HIS A 435 11.74 -17.47 -21.32
C HIS A 435 12.88 -16.60 -20.81
N ALA A 436 13.32 -16.84 -19.57
CA ALA A 436 14.58 -16.27 -19.07
C ALA A 436 15.73 -17.20 -19.43
N ARG A 437 16.82 -16.64 -19.96
CA ARG A 437 17.98 -17.41 -20.41
C ARG A 437 19.30 -16.90 -19.84
N ALA A 438 20.23 -17.83 -19.68
CA ALA A 438 21.66 -17.57 -19.49
C ALA A 438 22.43 -18.32 -20.60
N GLY A 439 22.72 -17.63 -21.70
CA GLY A 439 23.17 -18.27 -22.94
C GLY A 439 22.12 -19.27 -23.45
N ASP A 440 22.53 -20.47 -23.81
CA ASP A 440 21.63 -21.49 -24.36
C ASP A 440 20.71 -22.15 -23.30
N ARG A 441 20.95 -21.89 -22.00
CA ARG A 441 20.17 -22.48 -20.91
C ARG A 441 18.93 -21.65 -20.61
N VAL A 442 17.77 -22.26 -20.73
CA VAL A 442 16.52 -21.72 -20.18
C VAL A 442 16.51 -21.92 -18.66
N LEU A 443 16.32 -20.83 -17.93
CA LEU A 443 16.30 -20.77 -16.47
C LEU A 443 14.89 -21.02 -15.93
N ALA A 444 13.90 -20.36 -16.54
CA ALA A 444 12.48 -20.52 -16.23
C ALA A 444 11.64 -20.04 -17.41
N SER A 445 10.37 -20.42 -17.45
CA SER A 445 9.42 -20.03 -18.50
C SER A 445 8.06 -19.80 -17.91
N ALA A 446 7.36 -18.73 -18.28
CA ALA A 446 6.10 -18.34 -17.66
C ALA A 446 5.23 -17.46 -18.58
N SER A 447 3.92 -17.45 -18.40
CA SER A 447 3.01 -16.56 -19.14
C SER A 447 3.14 -15.10 -18.69
N VAL A 448 3.59 -14.87 -17.45
CA VAL A 448 3.87 -13.56 -16.87
C VAL A 448 5.34 -13.45 -16.48
N VAL A 449 5.95 -12.30 -16.74
CA VAL A 449 7.27 -11.93 -16.21
C VAL A 449 7.20 -10.58 -15.51
N VAL A 450 7.78 -10.50 -14.32
CA VAL A 450 7.97 -9.27 -13.56
C VAL A 450 9.44 -8.95 -13.42
N LEU A 451 9.84 -7.76 -13.85
CA LEU A 451 11.19 -7.25 -13.66
C LEU A 451 11.29 -6.48 -12.34
N ALA A 452 12.01 -7.05 -11.38
CA ALA A 452 12.23 -6.50 -10.05
C ALA A 452 13.73 -6.29 -9.72
N GLY A 453 14.62 -6.41 -10.71
CA GLY A 453 16.08 -6.29 -10.60
C GLY A 453 16.61 -4.85 -10.46
N ALA A 454 15.88 -3.94 -9.81
CA ALA A 454 16.32 -2.54 -9.62
C ALA A 454 16.71 -1.85 -10.95
N ALA A 455 17.91 -1.26 -11.05
CA ALA A 455 18.36 -0.60 -12.27
C ALA A 455 18.72 -1.59 -13.39
N GLU A 456 18.96 -2.86 -13.06
CA GLU A 456 19.33 -3.90 -14.01
C GLU A 456 18.20 -4.26 -14.95
N ILE A 457 16.95 -3.86 -14.66
CA ILE A 457 15.84 -4.00 -15.61
C ILE A 457 16.13 -3.32 -16.96
N LYS A 458 17.04 -2.35 -16.99
CA LYS A 458 17.45 -1.65 -18.22
C LYS A 458 18.30 -2.50 -19.17
N ARG A 459 18.72 -3.70 -18.77
CA ARG A 459 19.46 -4.61 -19.66
C ARG A 459 18.59 -5.18 -20.79
N PHE A 460 17.28 -5.23 -20.59
CA PHE A 460 16.34 -5.73 -21.58
C PHE A 460 15.87 -4.61 -22.50
N SER A 461 15.79 -4.87 -23.81
CA SER A 461 15.54 -3.86 -24.84
C SER A 461 14.24 -3.07 -24.61
N PHE A 462 13.17 -3.73 -24.19
CA PHE A 462 11.87 -3.11 -23.95
C PHE A 462 11.82 -2.20 -22.70
N SER A 463 12.78 -2.31 -21.78
CA SER A 463 12.87 -1.47 -20.57
C SER A 463 14.16 -0.66 -20.48
N ALA A 464 14.97 -0.64 -21.55
CA ALA A 464 16.25 0.06 -21.61
C ALA A 464 16.13 1.57 -21.36
N ASP A 465 15.06 2.18 -21.88
CA ASP A 465 14.79 3.62 -21.80
C ASP A 465 14.13 4.05 -20.47
N MET A 466 13.90 3.12 -19.54
CA MET A 466 13.36 3.47 -18.24
C MET A 466 14.31 4.45 -17.53
N PRO A 467 13.82 5.62 -17.07
CA PRO A 467 14.67 6.64 -16.49
C PRO A 467 15.02 6.26 -15.05
N LEU A 468 15.89 5.27 -14.87
CA LEU A 468 16.37 4.83 -13.57
C LEU A 468 17.83 5.23 -13.39
N LYS A 469 18.14 5.68 -12.17
CA LYS A 469 19.49 6.04 -11.73
C LYS A 469 19.94 5.14 -10.59
N ARG A 470 21.21 4.74 -10.64
CA ARG A 470 21.91 4.10 -9.53
C ARG A 470 22.49 5.18 -8.64
N ILE A 471 22.28 5.07 -7.34
CA ILE A 471 22.87 5.95 -6.33
C ILE A 471 23.58 5.06 -5.33
N ARG A 472 24.91 5.19 -5.24
CA ARG A 472 25.70 4.44 -4.28
C ARG A 472 25.46 5.01 -2.88
N GLY A 473 25.33 4.14 -1.89
CA GLY A 473 25.34 4.53 -0.49
C GLY A 473 26.02 3.48 0.36
N GLN A 474 26.77 3.95 1.35
CA GLN A 474 27.54 3.15 2.27
C GLN A 474 27.04 3.36 3.70
N ILE A 475 26.80 2.26 4.41
CA ILE A 475 26.60 2.27 5.86
C ILE A 475 27.90 1.93 6.58
N THR A 476 28.01 2.38 7.82
CA THR A 476 29.03 1.96 8.78
C THR A 476 28.37 1.13 9.88
N ARG A 477 29.05 0.11 10.37
CA ARG A 477 28.67 -0.67 11.55
C ARG A 477 29.61 -0.38 12.69
N LEU A 478 29.06 -0.24 13.89
CA LEU A 478 29.80 -0.04 15.13
C LEU A 478 29.38 -1.07 16.15
N ALA A 479 30.35 -1.68 16.84
CA ALA A 479 30.05 -2.58 17.93
C ALA A 479 29.31 -1.85 19.06
N GLN A 480 28.29 -2.51 19.60
CA GLN A 480 27.56 -2.07 20.78
C GLN A 480 28.48 -2.07 22.00
N THR A 481 28.42 -1.01 22.77
CA THR A 481 29.00 -0.90 24.12
C THR A 481 27.89 -0.88 25.17
N PRO A 482 28.18 -1.23 26.45
CA PRO A 482 27.21 -1.14 27.54
C PRO A 482 26.58 0.26 27.70
N ALA A 483 27.32 1.32 27.35
CA ALA A 483 26.82 2.69 27.44
C ALA A 483 25.93 3.08 26.24
N SER A 484 26.18 2.50 25.06
CA SER A 484 25.42 2.76 23.83
C SER A 484 24.09 2.01 23.75
N GLU A 485 23.88 0.97 24.58
CA GLU A 485 22.59 0.27 24.69
C GLU A 485 21.43 1.21 25.07
N ALA A 486 21.77 2.38 25.62
CA ALA A 486 20.81 3.42 25.95
C ALA A 486 20.05 3.98 24.73
N LEU A 487 20.57 3.85 23.50
CA LEU A 487 19.85 4.30 22.30
C LEU A 487 18.58 3.47 22.09
N ALA A 488 17.43 4.06 22.36
CA ALA A 488 16.14 3.40 22.39
C ALA A 488 15.28 3.61 21.13
N THR A 489 15.64 4.56 20.24
CA THR A 489 14.88 4.87 19.03
C THR A 489 15.80 5.09 17.83
N VAL A 490 15.29 4.97 16.61
CA VAL A 490 16.04 5.39 15.41
C VAL A 490 16.09 6.90 15.38
N VAL A 491 17.29 7.49 15.23
CA VAL A 491 17.45 8.93 15.12
C VAL A 491 17.97 9.29 13.73
N CYS A 492 17.29 10.22 13.06
CA CYS A 492 17.56 10.68 11.71
C CYS A 492 17.88 12.18 11.69
N ALA A 493 18.89 12.57 10.94
CA ALA A 493 19.22 13.94 10.53
C ALA A 493 19.54 13.93 9.02
N GLU A 494 20.75 14.34 8.60
CA GLU A 494 21.24 14.09 7.23
C GLU A 494 21.53 12.59 6.98
N GLY A 495 21.95 11.88 8.03
CA GLY A 495 22.02 10.42 8.10
C GLY A 495 21.04 9.83 9.11
N TYR A 496 21.30 8.60 9.55
CA TYR A 496 20.58 7.92 10.61
C TYR A 496 21.52 7.08 11.46
N VAL A 497 21.09 6.78 12.68
CA VAL A 497 21.63 5.73 13.54
C VAL A 497 20.46 4.94 14.15
N ALA A 498 20.59 3.62 14.19
CA ALA A 498 19.60 2.72 14.76
C ALA A 498 20.06 2.14 16.12
N PRO A 499 19.11 1.78 17.01
CA PRO A 499 19.39 0.92 18.17
C PRO A 499 20.14 -0.34 17.76
N ALA A 500 20.91 -0.92 18.69
CA ALA A 500 21.73 -2.07 18.38
C ALA A 500 20.89 -3.28 17.98
N ARG A 501 21.35 -4.01 16.96
CA ARG A 501 20.83 -5.31 16.55
C ARG A 501 21.98 -6.30 16.61
N LEU A 502 21.81 -7.37 17.41
CA LEU A 502 22.80 -8.44 17.57
C LEU A 502 24.22 -7.90 17.92
N GLY A 503 24.29 -6.91 18.79
CA GLY A 503 25.58 -6.35 19.23
C GLY A 503 26.17 -5.29 18.31
N GLU A 504 25.47 -4.83 17.27
CA GLU A 504 25.96 -3.79 16.36
C GLU A 504 24.95 -2.66 16.13
N HIS A 505 25.43 -1.42 16.10
CA HIS A 505 24.68 -0.26 15.59
C HIS A 505 24.97 -0.08 14.11
N THR A 506 23.92 0.18 13.33
CA THR A 506 24.03 0.62 11.94
C THR A 506 23.85 2.13 11.86
N LEU A 507 24.78 2.82 11.20
CA LEU A 507 24.66 4.24 10.88
C LEU A 507 24.96 4.53 9.42
N GLY A 508 24.45 5.66 8.93
CA GLY A 508 24.74 6.15 7.59
C GLY A 508 23.53 6.82 6.96
N ALA A 509 23.43 6.89 5.64
CA ALA A 509 24.42 6.42 4.70
C ALA A 509 24.78 7.54 3.75
N SER A 510 25.99 7.47 3.22
CA SER A 510 26.46 8.33 2.14
C SER A 510 25.53 8.29 0.92
N PHE A 511 25.67 9.30 0.07
CA PHE A 511 24.96 9.42 -1.20
C PHE A 511 25.96 9.86 -2.28
N ASP A 512 26.48 8.90 -3.05
CA ASP A 512 27.41 9.16 -4.14
C ASP A 512 26.76 8.81 -5.49
N PHE A 513 26.68 9.80 -6.37
CA PHE A 513 26.09 9.69 -7.70
C PHE A 513 27.10 9.30 -8.78
N ASN A 514 28.39 9.43 -8.51
CA ASN A 514 29.47 9.30 -9.48
C ASN A 514 30.29 8.02 -9.28
N ASN A 515 30.23 7.40 -8.11
CA ASN A 515 30.97 6.18 -7.80
C ASN A 515 30.16 4.91 -8.14
N GLN A 516 30.78 3.99 -8.89
CA GLN A 516 30.20 2.70 -9.30
C GLN A 516 30.83 1.47 -8.62
N ASP A 517 31.81 1.67 -7.74
CA ASP A 517 32.46 0.61 -6.97
C ASP A 517 31.58 0.20 -5.77
N LEU A 518 31.53 -1.08 -5.41
CA LEU A 518 30.83 -1.58 -4.21
C LEU A 518 31.75 -1.73 -2.99
N THR A 519 33.05 -1.48 -3.16
CA THR A 519 34.02 -1.54 -2.07
C THR A 519 33.74 -0.40 -1.08
N PRO A 520 33.58 -0.68 0.22
CA PRO A 520 33.50 0.36 1.24
C PRO A 520 34.76 1.23 1.24
N THR A 521 34.58 2.54 1.39
CA THR A 521 35.69 3.52 1.38
C THR A 521 35.88 4.17 2.75
N LEU A 522 37.14 4.52 3.06
CA LEU A 522 37.48 5.23 4.30
C LEU A 522 36.78 6.59 4.38
N VAL A 523 36.72 7.32 3.26
CA VAL A 523 36.10 8.65 3.18
C VAL A 523 34.64 8.61 3.60
N GLU A 524 33.91 7.59 3.18
CA GLU A 524 32.50 7.45 3.52
C GLU A 524 32.28 6.91 4.93
N HIS A 525 33.20 6.09 5.44
CA HIS A 525 33.19 5.75 6.87
C HIS A 525 33.37 6.99 7.73
N THR A 526 34.35 7.84 7.42
CA THR A 526 34.55 9.13 8.10
C THR A 526 33.31 10.00 7.97
N GLY A 527 32.74 10.15 6.77
CA GLY A 527 31.52 10.92 6.57
C GLY A 527 30.33 10.42 7.41
N ASN A 528 30.15 9.10 7.51
CA ASN A 528 29.11 8.52 8.38
C ASN A 528 29.38 8.81 9.87
N LEU A 529 30.64 8.75 10.33
CA LEU A 529 30.99 9.13 11.71
C LEU A 529 30.72 10.61 12.00
N GLU A 530 30.89 11.48 10.99
CA GLU A 530 30.53 12.89 11.11
C GLU A 530 29.02 13.09 11.24
N MET A 531 28.21 12.37 10.45
CA MET A 531 26.75 12.39 10.62
C MET A 531 26.34 11.93 12.03
N LEU A 532 27.03 10.93 12.60
CA LEU A 532 26.77 10.50 13.98
C LEU A 532 27.11 11.59 14.99
N ARG A 533 28.22 12.31 14.79
CA ARG A 533 28.61 13.45 15.63
C ARG A 533 27.58 14.57 15.60
N GLU A 534 27.02 14.86 14.43
CA GLU A 534 25.94 15.84 14.25
C GLU A 534 24.63 15.39 14.92
N ILE A 535 24.31 14.09 14.87
CA ILE A 535 23.15 13.53 15.56
C ILE A 535 23.33 13.61 17.09
N SER A 536 24.45 13.12 17.62
CA SER A 536 24.72 13.08 19.06
C SER A 536 26.19 12.87 19.38
N THR A 537 26.81 13.89 19.98
CA THR A 537 28.15 13.80 20.56
C THR A 537 28.21 12.86 21.76
N ASP A 538 27.11 12.72 22.52
CA ASP A 538 26.98 11.77 23.63
C ASP A 538 27.03 10.33 23.13
N LEU A 539 26.25 9.97 22.11
CA LEU A 539 26.29 8.62 21.55
C LEU A 539 27.66 8.31 20.90
N LEU A 540 28.25 9.28 20.19
CA LEU A 540 29.59 9.15 19.64
C LEU A 540 30.61 8.76 20.73
N GLN A 541 30.57 9.41 21.89
CA GLN A 541 31.44 9.13 23.03
C GLN A 541 31.14 7.77 23.68
N ARG A 542 29.86 7.42 23.84
CA ARG A 542 29.44 6.12 24.39
C ARG A 542 29.92 4.95 23.54
N LEU A 543 30.00 5.15 22.22
CA LEU A 543 30.54 4.18 21.27
C LEU A 543 32.08 4.21 21.19
N GLY A 544 32.74 5.22 21.76
CA GLY A 544 34.18 5.46 21.58
C GLY A 544 34.57 5.68 20.12
N ALA A 545 33.62 6.10 19.28
CA ALA A 545 33.76 6.13 17.83
C ALA A 545 34.72 7.24 17.35
N ASP A 546 34.98 8.24 18.17
CA ASP A 546 35.99 9.29 17.96
C ASP A 546 37.43 8.76 18.03
N ARG A 547 37.64 7.57 18.61
CA ARG A 547 38.96 6.94 18.77
C ARG A 547 39.19 5.78 17.80
N LEU A 548 38.17 5.39 17.04
CA LEU A 548 38.27 4.30 16.09
C LEU A 548 39.00 4.78 14.83
N ALA A 549 39.99 3.99 14.40
CA ALA A 549 40.64 4.19 13.12
C ALA A 549 39.66 3.79 12.00
N ALA A 550 39.48 4.64 10.98
CA ALA A 550 38.50 4.39 9.93
C ALA A 550 38.77 3.09 9.15
N GLU A 551 40.03 2.66 9.13
CA GLU A 551 40.52 1.42 8.52
C GLU A 551 40.03 0.15 9.24
N GLN A 552 39.59 0.29 10.48
CA GLN A 552 39.06 -0.81 11.30
C GLN A 552 37.53 -0.89 11.25
N LEU A 553 36.88 0.07 10.59
CA LEU A 553 35.43 0.12 10.50
C LEU A 553 34.94 -0.87 9.46
N GLU A 554 33.85 -1.55 9.80
CA GLU A 554 33.14 -2.40 8.88
C GLU A 554 31.91 -1.69 8.33
N GLY A 555 31.46 -2.12 7.16
CA GLY A 555 30.28 -1.57 6.54
C GLY A 555 29.97 -2.21 5.21
N ARG A 556 29.04 -1.58 4.51
CA ARG A 556 28.49 -2.12 3.28
C ARG A 556 28.10 -0.98 2.35
N ALA A 557 28.56 -1.04 1.11
CA ALA A 557 28.08 -0.17 0.04
C ALA A 557 27.15 -0.93 -0.91
N ALA A 558 26.11 -0.24 -1.39
CA ALA A 558 25.17 -0.78 -2.35
C ALA A 558 24.54 0.32 -3.21
N PHE A 559 23.92 -0.08 -4.32
CA PHE A 559 23.21 0.84 -5.21
C PHE A 559 21.72 0.86 -4.93
N ARG A 560 21.22 2.04 -4.56
CA ARG A 560 19.80 2.35 -4.62
C ARG A 560 19.41 2.58 -6.08
N CYS A 561 18.17 2.26 -6.43
CA CYS A 561 17.61 2.54 -7.75
C CYS A 561 16.46 3.53 -7.60
N THR A 562 16.55 4.71 -8.23
CA THR A 562 15.50 5.74 -8.16
C THR A 562 15.08 6.19 -9.55
N SER A 563 13.82 6.60 -9.66
CA SER A 563 13.31 7.39 -10.77
C SER A 563 13.52 8.91 -10.51
N PRO A 564 13.42 9.78 -11.55
CA PRO A 564 13.55 11.23 -11.42
C PRO A 564 12.48 11.89 -10.55
N ASP A 565 11.29 11.29 -10.45
CA ASP A 565 10.19 11.81 -9.63
C ASP A 565 10.08 11.13 -8.27
N TYR A 566 11.04 10.25 -7.94
CA TYR A 566 11.15 9.51 -6.68
C TYR A 566 9.96 8.59 -6.34
N LEU A 567 9.05 8.39 -7.30
CA LEU A 567 8.02 7.36 -7.24
C LEU A 567 8.54 6.08 -7.90
N PRO A 568 8.21 4.89 -7.36
CA PRO A 568 8.58 3.66 -8.03
C PRO A 568 7.92 3.54 -9.42
N ILE A 569 8.44 2.64 -10.22
CA ILE A 569 7.91 2.29 -11.54
C ILE A 569 7.26 0.92 -11.40
N VAL A 570 5.92 0.91 -11.34
CA VAL A 570 5.12 -0.26 -10.96
C VAL A 570 3.91 -0.38 -11.86
N GLY A 571 3.79 -1.51 -12.56
CA GLY A 571 2.65 -1.79 -13.43
C GLY A 571 3.03 -2.48 -14.74
N PRO A 572 2.06 -2.68 -15.64
CA PRO A 572 2.28 -3.27 -16.95
C PRO A 572 3.09 -2.34 -17.85
N LEU A 573 3.86 -2.93 -18.77
CA LEU A 573 4.68 -2.19 -19.72
C LEU A 573 4.06 -2.21 -21.13
N ALA A 574 3.93 -1.04 -21.75
CA ALA A 574 3.56 -0.92 -23.16
C ALA A 574 4.79 -1.02 -24.06
N GLU A 575 4.59 -1.51 -25.29
CA GLU A 575 5.61 -1.47 -26.33
C GLU A 575 5.85 -0.01 -26.72
N HIS A 576 7.09 0.46 -26.58
CA HIS A 576 7.40 1.88 -26.62
C HIS A 576 7.09 2.51 -27.99
N GLY A 577 7.48 1.86 -29.09
CA GLY A 577 7.28 2.39 -30.44
C GLY A 577 5.80 2.52 -30.79
N ALA A 578 5.02 1.45 -30.56
CA ALA A 578 3.58 1.41 -30.76
C ALA A 578 2.86 2.39 -29.83
N PHE A 579 3.30 2.55 -28.57
CA PHE A 579 2.73 3.52 -27.64
C PHE A 579 2.87 4.96 -28.16
N GLN A 580 4.07 5.32 -28.65
CA GLN A 580 4.30 6.63 -29.23
C GLN A 580 3.42 6.89 -30.45
N GLN A 581 3.23 5.89 -31.30
CA GLN A 581 2.37 6.00 -32.49
C GLN A 581 0.89 6.12 -32.12
N ALA A 582 0.39 5.25 -31.24
CA ALA A 582 -1.01 5.22 -30.79
C ALA A 582 -1.43 6.53 -30.12
N TYR A 583 -0.53 7.16 -29.38
CA TYR A 583 -0.82 8.36 -28.59
C TYR A 583 -0.12 9.63 -29.09
N ALA A 584 0.37 9.63 -30.33
CA ALA A 584 1.04 10.79 -30.94
C ALA A 584 0.20 12.08 -30.88
N VAL A 585 -1.14 11.95 -30.86
CA VAL A 585 -2.06 13.09 -30.81
C VAL A 585 -1.94 13.90 -29.52
N LEU A 586 -1.47 13.30 -28.42
CA LEU A 586 -1.24 13.97 -27.14
C LEU A 586 -0.14 15.05 -27.23
N GLY A 587 0.75 14.93 -28.21
CA GLY A 587 1.73 15.98 -28.50
C GLY A 587 1.11 17.24 -29.13
N LYS A 588 -0.12 17.14 -29.65
CA LYS A 588 -0.89 18.27 -30.20
C LYS A 588 -1.89 18.84 -29.19
N ASP A 589 -2.63 17.97 -28.50
CA ASP A 589 -3.53 18.33 -27.40
C ASP A 589 -3.44 17.30 -26.27
N ALA A 590 -2.85 17.69 -25.15
CA ALA A 590 -2.65 16.84 -23.98
C ALA A 590 -3.98 16.44 -23.29
N ARG A 591 -5.10 17.07 -23.65
CA ARG A 591 -6.43 16.75 -23.10
C ARG A 591 -7.18 15.70 -23.92
N GLN A 592 -6.69 15.38 -25.12
CA GLN A 592 -7.36 14.41 -25.98
C GLN A 592 -7.22 12.99 -25.40
N VAL A 593 -8.28 12.20 -25.46
CA VAL A 593 -8.27 10.79 -25.05
C VAL A 593 -8.70 9.96 -26.27
N PRO A 594 -7.76 9.35 -27.00
CA PRO A 594 -8.09 8.52 -28.17
C PRO A 594 -8.82 7.24 -27.77
N ASP A 595 -9.60 6.66 -28.69
CA ASP A 595 -10.24 5.35 -28.47
C ASP A 595 -9.29 4.16 -28.77
N THR A 596 -8.01 4.44 -29.06
CA THR A 596 -6.98 3.43 -29.33
C THR A 596 -6.53 2.74 -28.04
N LEU A 597 -6.66 1.41 -28.01
CA LEU A 597 -6.18 0.57 -26.90
C LEU A 597 -4.67 0.71 -26.70
N CYS A 598 -4.21 0.53 -25.47
CA CYS A 598 -2.79 0.59 -25.17
C CYS A 598 -2.09 -0.66 -25.72
N PRO A 599 -0.98 -0.50 -26.48
CA PRO A 599 -0.22 -1.61 -27.03
C PRO A 599 0.65 -2.24 -25.94
N TRP A 600 0.04 -3.03 -25.07
CA TRP A 600 0.73 -3.74 -23.98
C TRP A 600 1.74 -4.76 -24.53
N LEU A 601 2.88 -4.90 -23.83
CA LEU A 601 3.71 -6.10 -23.93
C LEU A 601 3.04 -7.19 -23.08
N PRO A 602 2.50 -8.26 -23.69
CA PRO A 602 1.65 -9.19 -22.95
C PRO A 602 2.42 -9.89 -21.83
N GLY A 603 1.86 -9.91 -20.63
CA GLY A 603 2.48 -10.55 -19.47
C GLY A 603 3.71 -9.85 -18.87
N LEU A 604 4.12 -8.69 -19.37
CA LEU A 604 5.31 -8.00 -18.87
C LEU A 604 4.96 -6.86 -17.89
N TYR A 605 5.51 -6.96 -16.68
CA TYR A 605 5.31 -6.01 -15.60
C TYR A 605 6.63 -5.55 -14.98
N LEU A 606 6.63 -4.36 -14.37
CA LEU A 606 7.78 -3.80 -13.65
C LEU A 606 7.46 -3.59 -12.18
N ASN A 607 8.44 -3.80 -11.30
CA ASN A 607 8.46 -3.33 -9.90
C ASN A 607 9.85 -2.81 -9.53
N SER A 608 10.13 -1.53 -9.78
CA SER A 608 11.48 -0.98 -9.61
C SER A 608 11.50 0.49 -9.18
N GLY A 609 12.67 1.05 -8.91
CA GLY A 609 12.84 2.49 -8.67
C GLY A 609 12.41 2.99 -7.29
N HIS A 610 12.42 2.14 -6.26
CA HIS A 610 11.97 2.47 -4.89
C HIS A 610 12.88 3.43 -4.10
N GLY A 611 14.05 3.80 -4.64
CA GLY A 611 15.03 4.66 -4.00
C GLY A 611 15.48 4.11 -2.64
N SER A 612 15.53 4.98 -1.63
CA SER A 612 15.84 4.63 -0.23
C SER A 612 14.60 4.23 0.59
N ARG A 613 13.44 4.01 -0.04
CA ARG A 613 12.15 3.77 0.64
C ARG A 613 11.54 2.42 0.27
N GLY A 614 12.38 1.48 -0.18
CA GLY A 614 11.97 0.13 -0.58
C GLY A 614 11.21 -0.61 0.52
N LEU A 615 11.66 -0.50 1.77
CA LEU A 615 10.98 -1.14 2.91
C LEU A 615 9.50 -0.73 3.02
N VAL A 616 9.19 0.55 2.79
CA VAL A 616 7.83 1.09 2.92
C VAL A 616 6.99 0.82 1.66
N THR A 617 7.59 0.95 0.49
CA THR A 617 6.83 0.99 -0.78
C THR A 617 6.77 -0.36 -1.50
N ALA A 618 7.83 -1.16 -1.45
CA ALA A 618 7.92 -2.40 -2.23
C ALA A 618 6.85 -3.44 -1.85
N PRO A 619 6.53 -3.68 -0.55
CA PRO A 619 5.46 -4.61 -0.18
C PRO A 619 4.11 -4.26 -0.79
N LEU A 620 3.67 -3.01 -0.65
CA LEU A 620 2.38 -2.57 -1.21
C LEU A 620 2.38 -2.54 -2.74
N CYS A 621 3.53 -2.27 -3.37
CA CYS A 621 3.67 -2.33 -4.82
C CYS A 621 3.57 -3.76 -5.37
N GLY A 622 3.94 -4.78 -4.57
CA GLY A 622 3.64 -6.19 -4.87
C GLY A 622 2.12 -6.44 -4.94
N GLU A 623 1.37 -5.94 -3.95
CA GLU A 623 -0.10 -6.00 -3.95
C GLU A 623 -0.72 -5.23 -5.11
N LEU A 624 -0.14 -4.08 -5.49
CA LEU A 624 -0.60 -3.30 -6.64
C LEU A 624 -0.47 -4.11 -7.94
N LEU A 625 0.67 -4.76 -8.16
CA LEU A 625 0.88 -5.61 -9.33
C LEU A 625 -0.05 -6.82 -9.37
N ALA A 626 -0.18 -7.49 -8.23
CA ALA A 626 -1.07 -8.61 -8.10
C ALA A 626 -2.53 -8.19 -8.36
N ALA A 627 -2.93 -7.00 -7.92
CA ALA A 627 -4.25 -6.45 -8.20
C ALA A 627 -4.46 -6.12 -9.70
N TRP A 628 -3.44 -5.60 -10.39
CA TRP A 628 -3.47 -5.41 -11.85
C TRP A 628 -3.70 -6.73 -12.59
N LEU A 629 -2.93 -7.77 -12.25
CA LEU A 629 -2.98 -9.08 -12.90
C LEU A 629 -4.28 -9.86 -12.66
N ASN A 630 -4.95 -9.63 -11.53
CA ASN A 630 -6.13 -10.40 -11.12
C ASN A 630 -7.44 -9.60 -11.24
N ASP A 631 -7.42 -8.43 -11.88
CA ASP A 631 -8.56 -7.52 -11.98
C ASP A 631 -9.21 -7.23 -10.60
N GLU A 632 -8.39 -6.97 -9.58
CA GLU A 632 -8.85 -6.72 -8.20
C GLU A 632 -8.88 -5.24 -7.85
N PRO A 633 -9.66 -4.83 -6.83
CA PRO A 633 -9.58 -3.51 -6.24
C PRO A 633 -8.14 -3.08 -5.94
N LEU A 634 -7.72 -1.92 -6.45
CA LEU A 634 -6.36 -1.43 -6.24
C LEU A 634 -6.11 -1.10 -4.76
N PRO A 635 -4.93 -1.42 -4.20
CA PRO A 635 -4.58 -1.12 -2.81
C PRO A 635 -4.22 0.35 -2.55
N VAL A 636 -4.24 1.18 -3.58
CA VAL A 636 -3.85 2.60 -3.56
C VAL A 636 -4.85 3.42 -4.36
N PRO A 637 -4.94 4.75 -4.10
CA PRO A 637 -5.69 5.66 -4.95
C PRO A 637 -5.31 5.52 -6.43
N ALA A 638 -6.27 5.60 -7.35
CA ALA A 638 -6.04 5.54 -8.79
C ALA A 638 -5.00 6.57 -9.24
N SER A 639 -5.04 7.79 -8.69
CA SER A 639 -4.03 8.82 -8.97
C SER A 639 -2.60 8.44 -8.55
N VAL A 640 -2.46 7.63 -7.48
CA VAL A 640 -1.16 7.10 -7.04
C VAL A 640 -0.71 5.97 -7.96
N ALA A 641 -1.63 5.08 -8.38
CA ALA A 641 -1.33 4.04 -9.36
C ALA A 641 -0.87 4.66 -10.70
N GLU A 642 -1.59 5.65 -11.24
CA GLU A 642 -1.19 6.41 -12.43
C GLU A 642 0.20 7.06 -12.26
N ALA A 643 0.47 7.62 -11.08
CA ALA A 643 1.76 8.26 -10.77
C ALA A 643 2.92 7.27 -10.61
N CYS A 644 2.66 6.00 -10.32
CA CYS A 644 3.65 4.91 -10.29
C CYS A 644 3.76 4.16 -11.63
N HIS A 645 2.81 4.35 -12.55
CA HIS A 645 2.70 3.58 -13.78
C HIS A 645 3.94 3.75 -14.70
N PRO A 646 4.43 2.69 -15.38
CA PRO A 646 5.58 2.78 -16.31
C PRO A 646 5.38 3.79 -17.45
N ASN A 647 4.20 3.76 -18.07
CA ASN A 647 3.84 4.66 -19.19
C ASN A 647 3.89 6.17 -18.85
N ARG A 648 3.94 6.57 -17.57
CA ARG A 648 3.91 8.00 -17.19
C ARG A 648 5.04 8.82 -17.81
N PHE A 649 6.21 8.21 -18.01
CA PHE A 649 7.36 8.91 -18.59
C PHE A 649 7.21 9.08 -20.10
N ALA A 650 6.78 8.03 -20.81
CA ALA A 650 6.46 8.11 -22.23
C ALA A 650 5.35 9.14 -22.49
N LEU A 651 4.30 9.15 -21.65
CA LEU A 651 3.22 10.13 -21.69
C LEU A 651 3.74 11.56 -21.50
N ARG A 652 4.56 11.80 -20.46
CA ARG A 652 5.17 13.12 -20.22
C ARG A 652 6.06 13.56 -21.38
N ALA A 653 6.80 12.64 -21.99
CA ALA A 653 7.65 12.92 -23.14
C ALA A 653 6.82 13.33 -24.37
N LEU A 654 5.73 12.61 -24.67
CA LEU A 654 4.80 12.97 -25.76
C LEU A 654 4.20 14.36 -25.55
N VAL A 655 3.72 14.65 -24.33
CA VAL A 655 3.11 15.95 -23.98
C VAL A 655 4.14 17.09 -23.99
N ARG A 656 5.39 16.84 -23.57
CA ARG A 656 6.46 17.86 -23.52
C ARG A 656 7.21 18.05 -24.83
N GLY A 657 7.22 17.05 -25.72
CA GLY A 657 8.03 16.99 -26.94
C GLY A 657 7.85 18.17 -27.91
N GLN A 658 6.83 19.01 -27.73
CA GLN A 658 6.67 20.27 -28.50
C GLN A 658 6.82 21.57 -27.70
N ALA A 659 6.91 21.56 -26.36
CA ALA A 659 7.20 22.80 -25.63
C ALA A 659 8.61 23.33 -25.98
N ALA A 660 9.53 22.44 -26.35
CA ALA A 660 10.84 22.78 -26.89
C ALA A 660 10.79 23.22 -28.37
N VAL A 661 10.05 22.50 -29.24
CA VAL A 661 9.95 22.81 -30.68
C VAL A 661 9.18 24.11 -30.97
N ARG A 662 8.22 24.50 -30.12
CA ARG A 662 7.54 25.80 -30.22
C ARG A 662 8.40 26.97 -29.73
N LYS A 663 9.38 26.75 -28.85
CA LYS A 663 10.34 27.78 -28.40
C LYS A 663 11.46 28.04 -29.41
N GLU A 664 11.71 27.13 -30.34
CA GLU A 664 12.70 27.31 -31.41
C GLU A 664 12.10 27.91 -32.70
N ARG A 665 10.76 28.04 -32.78
CA ARG A 665 10.03 28.55 -33.95
C ARG A 665 9.25 29.85 -33.70
N GLY A 666 9.38 30.45 -32.52
CA GLY A 666 8.86 31.77 -32.18
C GLY A 666 9.97 32.59 -31.58
#